data_AF-A0A1E5UE41-F1
#
_entry.id   AF-A0A1E5UE41-F1
#
_cell.length_a   1.000
_cell.length_b   1.000
_cell.length_c   1.000
_cell.angle_alpha   90.00
_cell.angle_beta   90.00
_cell.angle_gamma   90.00
#
_symmetry.space_group_name_H-M   'P 1'
#
loop_
_entity.id
_entity.type
_entity.pdbx_description
1 polymer ?
#
loop_
_entity_poly.entity_id
_entity_poly.type
_entity_poly.pdbx_seq_one_letter_code
_entity_poly.pdbx_strand_id
1 'polypeptide(L)'
;MTADIRISLLGKLVNHEEAQKLLKEKRNEYFFETIKPHFQEAYLKDGWIIEKEFKNSIKVKKPKSFDVAFEDEVWSLFALMGYRFLNRDRKFNLPYDKSEISLTKQIDVFAKDDETILIIECKSSETNTRGDFKKDLESYQGIMDGLRKSLQHLFPNEKLKFKFILATRNLSISDEDLERLKNIGGLHLNDENIEYFFELYSQIGQASRYQFLGNIFDGQDIPQMENKVPAVRGKMGGHTYYSFSIEPEKLLKIGYVLHRNRANVNMMPTYQRLIKKSRLKSVEDFIENNNGYFPNSIVISVDAKNCQFDRADTQVKSTISDVGILHLPKKYKSAYIIDGQHRLYGYSNTSYKDTNTIPVVAFVNLSREEQVKLFMQINENQKAVSKDLKETLKADLLWTSERYDEQIDALTSRIAITLGESRNSPLYGKINIGQDKAELTIQNIKLALKRSKFIGKVSKNKIEELGLVYNGNLDFTFDWLKNFFIKSLDYLASNIEEDWKSDKSLIVSNNGIYGIILILSDVLYHLKQKDIIEIKANNINTVVSEILTYIDPIINYIKTIDFEEYESLKKAYGAGGQTKFWRVFQEKIRETHQNFNPEGLDEYLKKQEREYNDKAFSIIREIETHFKKDFRLKLEEHFGKKWFEKGVPPKIADKAIVDALTKNRSLEDDEEEVEHWDCLTIIAYREIALKNWQTIFEKEYTKPGEEKISGGKEEKTKWMVKLEHLRNQNVHSYYVKEEELSFLEELNDWLIKKELKNKFQK
;
A
#
# COMPACT_ATOMS: atom_id res chain seq x y z
N MET A 1 52.20 -16.31 3.82
CA MET A 1 52.10 -14.93 3.32
C MET A 1 53.29 -14.15 3.84
N THR A 2 54.12 -13.56 2.98
CA THR A 2 55.25 -12.71 3.40
C THR A 2 54.76 -11.31 3.80
N ALA A 3 55.61 -10.52 4.46
CA ALA A 3 55.28 -9.14 4.83
C ALA A 3 54.97 -8.27 3.59
N ASP A 4 55.73 -8.43 2.51
CA ASP A 4 55.53 -7.65 1.27
C ASP A 4 54.19 -7.97 0.59
N ILE A 5 53.81 -9.25 0.54
CA ILE A 5 52.50 -9.67 -0.01
C ILE A 5 51.37 -9.08 0.85
N ARG A 6 51.53 -9.11 2.18
CA ARG A 6 50.56 -8.53 3.11
C ARG A 6 50.40 -7.03 2.90
N ILE A 7 51.50 -6.27 2.79
CA ILE A 7 51.49 -4.82 2.52
C ILE A 7 50.82 -4.53 1.17
N SER A 8 51.16 -5.31 0.14
CA SER A 8 50.56 -5.18 -1.20
C SER A 8 49.05 -5.39 -1.18
N LEU A 9 48.56 -6.43 -0.49
CA LEU A 9 47.13 -6.71 -0.36
C LEU A 9 46.41 -5.62 0.43
N LEU A 10 46.99 -5.14 1.53
CA LEU A 10 46.42 -4.03 2.30
C LEU A 10 46.35 -2.73 1.48
N GLY A 11 47.34 -2.47 0.62
CA GLY A 11 47.35 -1.32 -0.29
C GLY A 11 46.26 -1.36 -1.37
N LYS A 12 45.66 -2.53 -1.62
CA LYS A 12 44.50 -2.70 -2.52
C LYS A 12 43.17 -2.49 -1.82
N LEU A 13 43.17 -2.22 -0.52
CA LEU A 13 41.97 -1.84 0.22
C LEU A 13 41.84 -0.32 0.29
N VAL A 14 40.62 0.15 0.46
CA VAL A 14 40.28 1.55 0.72
C VAL A 14 39.65 1.66 2.09
N ASN A 15 40.02 2.69 2.85
CA ASN A 15 39.39 2.98 4.12
C ASN A 15 38.01 3.65 3.93
N HIS A 16 37.29 3.92 5.03
CA HIS A 16 35.97 4.54 4.99
C HIS A 16 35.94 5.87 4.21
N GLU A 17 36.89 6.78 4.46
CA GLU A 17 36.91 8.09 3.79
C GLU A 17 37.19 7.98 2.29
N GLU A 18 38.11 7.09 1.90
CA GLU A 18 38.38 6.78 0.49
C GLU A 18 37.17 6.13 -0.18
N ALA A 19 36.52 5.19 0.51
CA ALA A 19 35.32 4.53 0.01
C ALA A 19 34.17 5.52 -0.23
N GLN A 20 33.98 6.50 0.66
CA GLN A 20 32.98 7.56 0.46
C GLN A 20 33.27 8.43 -0.78
N LYS A 21 34.54 8.65 -1.12
CA LYS A 21 34.92 9.35 -2.36
C LYS A 21 34.61 8.52 -3.61
N LEU A 22 34.86 7.21 -3.55
CA LEU A 22 34.61 6.28 -4.65
C LEU A 22 33.12 5.98 -4.88
N LEU A 23 32.27 6.12 -3.85
CA LEU A 23 30.82 5.89 -3.98
C LEU A 23 30.17 6.65 -5.13
N LYS A 24 30.59 7.91 -5.38
CA LYS A 24 30.04 8.72 -6.47
C LYS A 24 30.38 8.14 -7.85
N GLU A 25 31.57 7.57 -7.99
CA GLU A 25 32.04 6.94 -9.24
C GLU A 25 31.38 5.57 -9.43
N LYS A 26 31.35 4.76 -8.38
CA LYS A 26 30.77 3.40 -8.42
C LYS A 26 29.27 3.40 -8.66
N ARG A 27 28.52 4.33 -8.04
CA ARG A 27 27.07 4.44 -8.28
C ARG A 27 26.68 5.04 -9.63
N ASN A 28 27.64 5.53 -10.42
CA ASN A 28 27.34 6.05 -11.73
C ASN A 28 27.19 4.91 -12.74
N GLU A 29 26.24 5.03 -13.67
CA GLU A 29 26.00 4.04 -14.75
C GLU A 29 27.13 4.02 -15.78
N TYR A 30 27.97 5.07 -15.79
CA TYR A 30 29.06 5.24 -16.74
C TYR A 30 30.40 5.36 -16.03
N PHE A 31 31.46 4.86 -16.68
CA PHE A 31 32.81 5.31 -16.44
C PHE A 31 33.04 6.67 -17.09
N PHE A 32 33.89 7.50 -16.50
CA PHE A 32 34.26 8.81 -17.04
C PHE A 32 35.77 8.94 -17.11
N GLU A 33 36.26 9.53 -18.20
CA GLU A 33 37.67 9.88 -18.34
C GLU A 33 37.83 11.23 -19.04
N THR A 34 38.86 11.98 -18.67
CA THR A 34 39.24 13.21 -19.37
C THR A 34 40.50 12.92 -20.18
N ILE A 35 40.36 12.94 -21.51
CA ILE A 35 41.43 12.62 -22.45
C ILE A 35 41.88 13.85 -23.23
N LYS A 36 43.09 13.78 -23.81
CA LYS A 36 43.55 14.79 -24.78
C LYS A 36 42.88 14.54 -26.15
N PRO A 37 42.61 15.59 -26.96
CA PRO A 37 41.90 15.45 -28.24
C PRO A 37 42.47 14.39 -29.19
N HIS A 38 43.79 14.19 -29.23
CA HIS A 38 44.42 13.20 -30.10
C HIS A 38 44.15 11.73 -29.71
N PHE A 39 43.63 11.46 -28.50
CA PHE A 39 43.22 10.11 -28.08
C PHE A 39 41.74 9.79 -28.42
N GLN A 40 40.99 10.76 -28.94
CA GLN A 40 39.55 10.65 -29.18
C GLN A 40 39.18 9.42 -30.02
N GLU A 41 39.84 9.21 -31.16
CA GLU A 41 39.51 8.10 -32.06
C GLU A 41 39.72 6.72 -31.41
N ALA A 42 40.76 6.57 -30.58
CA ALA A 42 41.03 5.31 -29.88
C ALA A 42 39.92 5.00 -28.86
N TYR A 43 39.50 6.01 -28.09
CA TYR A 43 38.43 5.86 -27.11
C TYR A 43 37.07 5.57 -27.76
N LEU A 44 36.74 6.24 -28.87
CA LEU A 44 35.51 5.96 -29.60
C LEU A 44 35.48 4.51 -30.14
N LYS A 45 36.62 3.99 -30.61
CA LYS A 45 36.73 2.58 -31.05
C LYS A 45 36.54 1.59 -29.90
N ASP A 46 36.98 1.94 -28.69
CA ASP A 46 36.79 1.14 -27.48
C ASP A 46 35.39 1.29 -26.85
N GLY A 47 34.44 1.93 -27.55
CA GLY A 47 33.04 2.06 -27.12
C GLY A 47 32.78 3.19 -26.12
N TRP A 48 33.71 4.13 -25.97
CA TRP A 48 33.45 5.37 -25.25
C TRP A 48 32.67 6.35 -26.12
N ILE A 49 31.88 7.21 -25.49
CA ILE A 49 31.12 8.28 -26.14
C ILE A 49 31.52 9.64 -25.56
N ILE A 50 31.52 10.68 -26.39
CA ILE A 50 31.86 12.03 -25.96
C ILE A 50 30.73 12.57 -25.09
N GLU A 51 31.07 12.98 -23.87
CA GLU A 51 30.13 13.67 -22.98
C GLU A 51 30.24 15.17 -23.15
N LYS A 52 31.47 15.71 -23.20
CA LYS A 52 31.72 17.14 -23.31
C LYS A 52 33.11 17.45 -23.84
N GLU A 53 33.18 18.41 -24.76
CA GLU A 53 34.45 18.93 -25.28
C GLU A 53 34.84 20.23 -24.55
N PHE A 54 36.13 20.35 -24.22
CA PHE A 54 36.74 21.54 -23.67
C PHE A 54 37.88 22.02 -24.58
N LYS A 55 38.37 23.23 -24.34
CA LYS A 55 39.42 23.86 -25.18
C LYS A 55 40.66 22.96 -25.41
N ASN A 56 41.08 22.20 -24.40
CA ASN A 56 42.31 21.39 -24.43
C ASN A 56 42.08 19.91 -24.09
N SER A 57 40.84 19.48 -23.86
CA SER A 57 40.53 18.13 -23.38
C SER A 57 39.12 17.72 -23.75
N ILE A 58 38.87 16.42 -23.81
CA ILE A 58 37.57 15.84 -24.10
C ILE A 58 37.20 14.95 -22.93
N LYS A 59 36.02 15.17 -22.35
CA LYS A 59 35.45 14.27 -21.35
C LYS A 59 34.61 13.24 -22.08
N VAL A 60 34.97 11.98 -21.88
CA VAL A 60 34.32 10.82 -22.47
C VAL A 60 33.66 9.98 -21.37
N LYS A 61 32.62 9.24 -21.74
CA LYS A 61 31.94 8.31 -20.85
C LYS A 61 31.72 6.95 -21.53
N LYS A 62 31.69 5.86 -20.78
CA LYS A 62 31.40 4.51 -21.30
C LYS A 62 30.44 3.79 -20.37
N PRO A 63 29.32 3.22 -20.87
CA PRO A 63 28.38 2.50 -20.02
C PRO A 63 29.10 1.31 -19.36
N LYS A 64 28.81 1.09 -18.07
CA LYS A 64 29.28 -0.10 -17.38
C LYS A 64 28.59 -1.33 -17.97
N SER A 65 29.32 -2.43 -18.10
CA SER A 65 28.69 -3.72 -18.38
C SER A 65 27.82 -4.14 -17.20
N PHE A 66 26.85 -5.01 -17.45
CA PHE A 66 25.84 -5.38 -16.46
C PHE A 66 26.46 -5.99 -15.18
N ASP A 67 27.49 -6.83 -15.32
CA ASP A 67 28.25 -7.41 -14.20
C ASP A 67 28.98 -6.35 -13.37
N VAL A 68 29.65 -5.39 -14.03
CA VAL A 68 30.36 -4.29 -13.37
C VAL A 68 29.39 -3.43 -12.58
N ALA A 69 28.26 -3.07 -13.20
CA ALA A 69 27.26 -2.23 -12.56
C ALA A 69 26.69 -2.91 -11.30
N PHE A 70 26.44 -4.21 -11.37
CA PHE A 70 25.94 -4.97 -10.23
C PHE A 70 26.98 -5.12 -9.11
N GLU A 71 28.25 -5.38 -9.44
CA GLU A 71 29.33 -5.39 -8.45
C GLU A 71 29.50 -4.04 -7.76
N ASP A 72 29.47 -2.95 -8.52
CA ASP A 72 29.55 -1.60 -7.97
C ASP A 72 28.35 -1.25 -7.10
N GLU A 73 27.16 -1.76 -7.42
CA GLU A 73 25.95 -1.64 -6.60
C GLU A 73 26.13 -2.36 -5.26
N VAL A 74 26.51 -3.64 -5.28
CA VAL A 74 26.76 -4.44 -4.07
C VAL A 74 27.87 -3.84 -3.24
N TRP A 75 28.98 -3.41 -3.86
CA TRP A 75 30.06 -2.69 -3.20
C TRP A 75 29.55 -1.40 -2.53
N SER A 76 28.70 -0.64 -3.23
CA SER A 76 28.14 0.60 -2.72
C SER A 76 27.26 0.38 -1.50
N LEU A 77 26.51 -0.72 -1.45
CA LEU A 77 25.71 -1.08 -0.28
C LEU A 77 26.60 -1.19 0.98
N PHE A 78 27.70 -1.93 0.92
CA PHE A 78 28.59 -2.13 2.06
C PHE A 78 29.37 -0.85 2.42
N ALA A 79 29.75 -0.04 1.44
CA ALA A 79 30.35 1.28 1.71
C ALA A 79 29.36 2.23 2.41
N LEU A 80 28.09 2.23 1.99
CA LEU A 80 27.03 3.00 2.65
C LEU A 80 26.75 2.49 4.08
N MET A 81 26.79 1.18 4.31
CA MET A 81 26.69 0.58 5.65
C MET A 81 27.87 0.92 6.58
N GLY A 82 28.90 1.62 6.10
CA GLY A 82 30.02 2.05 6.93
C GLY A 82 31.02 0.94 7.23
N TYR A 83 31.19 -0.03 6.34
CA TYR A 83 32.34 -0.95 6.44
C TYR A 83 33.64 -0.16 6.36
N ARG A 84 34.60 -0.52 7.22
CA ARG A 84 35.82 0.26 7.44
C ARG A 84 36.81 0.10 6.30
N PHE A 85 36.87 -1.11 5.72
CA PHE A 85 37.73 -1.43 4.60
C PHE A 85 36.93 -2.13 3.49
N LEU A 86 37.11 -1.68 2.25
CA LEU A 86 36.62 -2.38 1.06
C LEU A 86 37.75 -2.59 0.04
N ASN A 87 37.58 -3.49 -0.92
CA ASN A 87 38.50 -3.53 -2.07
C ASN A 87 38.39 -2.25 -2.89
N ARG A 88 39.54 -1.71 -3.34
CA ARG A 88 39.62 -0.50 -4.17
C ARG A 88 38.96 -0.69 -5.54
N ASP A 89 39.23 -1.83 -6.14
CA ASP A 89 38.81 -2.19 -7.50
C ASP A 89 38.55 -3.72 -7.60
N ARG A 90 38.17 -4.18 -8.80
CA ARG A 90 37.93 -5.60 -9.11
C ARG A 90 39.21 -6.45 -9.16
N LYS A 91 40.40 -5.88 -8.89
CA LYS A 91 41.70 -6.57 -8.99
C LYS A 91 42.21 -7.08 -7.64
N PHE A 92 41.31 -7.19 -6.66
CA PHE A 92 41.61 -7.77 -5.35
C PHE A 92 41.68 -9.30 -5.47
N ASN A 93 42.90 -9.81 -5.58
CA ASN A 93 43.19 -11.23 -5.72
C ASN A 93 43.77 -11.76 -4.41
N LEU A 94 43.03 -12.64 -3.73
CA LEU A 94 43.42 -13.20 -2.45
C LEU A 94 44.05 -14.58 -2.66
N PRO A 95 45.27 -14.84 -2.14
CA PRO A 95 45.86 -16.17 -2.20
C PRO A 95 45.05 -17.14 -1.33
N TYR A 96 44.89 -18.38 -1.79
CA TYR A 96 44.23 -19.44 -1.01
C TYR A 96 45.15 -20.61 -0.69
N ASP A 97 46.28 -20.75 -1.39
CA ASP A 97 47.25 -21.80 -1.10
C ASP A 97 48.48 -21.26 -0.33
N LYS A 98 48.92 -22.02 0.67
CA LYS A 98 50.06 -21.63 1.52
C LYS A 98 51.41 -21.98 0.87
N SER A 99 51.46 -23.07 0.13
CA SER A 99 52.64 -23.57 -0.59
C SER A 99 52.89 -22.81 -1.88
N GLU A 100 51.83 -22.42 -2.59
CA GLU A 100 51.90 -21.76 -3.88
C GLU A 100 51.11 -20.45 -3.87
N ILE A 101 51.79 -19.35 -3.53
CA ILE A 101 51.13 -18.05 -3.33
C ILE A 101 50.60 -17.41 -4.62
N SER A 102 51.00 -17.90 -5.79
CA SER A 102 50.45 -17.52 -7.10
C SER A 102 49.01 -18.00 -7.29
N LEU A 103 48.59 -19.03 -6.55
CA LEU A 103 47.21 -19.51 -6.57
C LEU A 103 46.31 -18.53 -5.80
N THR A 104 45.63 -17.68 -6.58
CA THR A 104 44.78 -16.61 -6.07
C THR A 104 43.36 -16.72 -6.63
N LYS A 105 42.41 -16.17 -5.88
CA LYS A 105 41.02 -16.00 -6.31
C LYS A 105 40.72 -14.50 -6.32
N GLN A 106 40.24 -14.00 -7.45
CA GLN A 106 39.66 -12.65 -7.53
C GLN A 106 38.40 -12.62 -6.66
N ILE A 107 38.28 -11.59 -5.84
CA ILE A 107 37.09 -11.31 -5.03
C ILE A 107 36.41 -10.07 -5.60
N ASP A 108 35.14 -10.19 -5.96
CA ASP A 108 34.36 -9.11 -6.58
C ASP A 108 34.14 -7.97 -5.58
N VAL A 109 33.63 -8.30 -4.39
CA VAL A 109 33.50 -7.36 -3.27
C VAL A 109 34.06 -7.96 -1.99
N PHE A 110 34.99 -7.23 -1.40
CA PHE A 110 35.55 -7.49 -0.08
C PHE A 110 35.10 -6.38 0.86
N ALA A 111 34.59 -6.74 2.04
CA ALA A 111 34.22 -5.77 3.06
C ALA A 111 34.68 -6.25 4.45
N LYS A 112 35.33 -5.37 5.21
CA LYS A 112 35.83 -5.66 6.56
C LYS A 112 35.53 -4.51 7.51
N ASP A 113 35.03 -4.84 8.70
CA ASP A 113 34.91 -3.92 9.83
C ASP A 113 35.65 -4.50 11.05
N ASP A 114 35.36 -4.01 12.25
CA ASP A 114 36.07 -4.44 13.46
C ASP A 114 35.58 -5.81 13.97
N GLU A 115 34.48 -6.35 13.45
CA GLU A 115 33.88 -7.61 13.88
C GLU A 115 33.85 -8.68 12.80
N THR A 116 33.82 -8.29 11.53
CA THR A 116 33.46 -9.17 10.43
C THR A 116 34.31 -8.96 9.18
N ILE A 117 34.42 -10.03 8.40
CA ILE A 117 34.92 -10.04 7.02
C ILE A 117 33.87 -10.71 6.15
N LEU A 118 33.50 -10.03 5.07
CA LEU A 118 32.63 -10.53 4.02
C LEU A 118 33.42 -10.69 2.73
N ILE A 119 33.28 -11.86 2.12
CA ILE A 119 33.64 -12.11 0.72
C ILE A 119 32.32 -12.27 -0.04
N ILE A 120 32.12 -11.42 -1.04
CA ILE A 120 30.92 -11.46 -1.87
C ILE A 120 31.32 -11.75 -3.31
N GLU A 121 30.71 -12.80 -3.87
CA GLU A 121 30.75 -13.13 -5.29
C GLU A 121 29.45 -12.63 -5.93
N CYS A 122 29.57 -11.92 -7.06
CA CYS A 122 28.43 -11.33 -7.76
C CYS A 122 28.15 -12.08 -9.06
N LYS A 123 26.90 -12.46 -9.28
CA LYS A 123 26.43 -13.05 -10.55
C LYS A 123 25.21 -12.31 -11.05
N SER A 124 25.17 -12.02 -12.34
CA SER A 124 24.13 -11.15 -12.89
C SER A 124 23.77 -11.56 -14.31
N SER A 125 22.49 -11.45 -14.67
CA SER A 125 22.02 -11.60 -16.04
C SER A 125 21.19 -10.40 -16.47
N GLU A 126 21.28 -9.97 -17.73
CA GLU A 126 20.45 -8.88 -18.24
C GLU A 126 18.95 -9.23 -18.21
N THR A 127 18.62 -10.52 -18.21
CA THR A 127 17.24 -11.02 -18.16
C THR A 127 17.04 -12.05 -17.07
N ASN A 128 15.81 -12.11 -16.55
CA ASN A 128 15.41 -13.09 -15.55
C ASN A 128 15.56 -14.51 -16.08
N THR A 129 16.53 -15.24 -15.52
CA THR A 129 16.92 -16.56 -16.00
C THR A 129 17.28 -17.47 -14.82
N ARG A 130 17.33 -18.79 -15.07
CA ARG A 130 17.77 -19.76 -14.06
C ARG A 130 19.30 -19.78 -14.01
N GLY A 131 19.87 -19.54 -12.84
CA GLY A 131 21.31 -19.63 -12.63
C GLY A 131 21.79 -21.08 -12.51
N ASP A 132 23.02 -21.32 -12.97
CA ASP A 132 23.79 -22.54 -12.69
C ASP A 132 25.05 -22.14 -11.93
N PHE A 133 25.08 -22.47 -10.63
CA PHE A 133 26.17 -22.08 -9.73
C PHE A 133 27.03 -23.25 -9.29
N LYS A 134 26.74 -24.47 -9.78
CA LYS A 134 27.36 -25.69 -9.28
C LYS A 134 28.89 -25.63 -9.31
N LYS A 135 29.46 -25.29 -10.47
CA LYS A 135 30.92 -25.22 -10.67
C LYS A 135 31.58 -24.17 -9.77
N ASP A 136 30.96 -23.00 -9.66
CA ASP A 136 31.47 -21.90 -8.84
C ASP A 136 31.45 -22.27 -7.35
N LEU A 137 30.35 -22.84 -6.86
CA LEU A 137 30.20 -23.25 -5.46
C LEU A 137 31.12 -24.42 -5.10
N GLU A 138 31.29 -25.40 -5.98
CA GLU A 138 32.25 -26.51 -5.80
C GLU A 138 33.70 -25.99 -5.79
N SER A 139 34.03 -25.02 -6.66
CA SER A 139 35.34 -24.36 -6.63
C SER A 139 35.56 -23.65 -5.30
N TYR A 140 34.57 -22.88 -4.83
CA TYR A 140 34.65 -22.18 -3.54
C TYR A 140 34.78 -23.15 -2.37
N GLN A 141 34.09 -24.29 -2.39
CA GLN A 141 34.23 -25.33 -1.38
C GLN A 141 35.67 -25.82 -1.23
N GLY A 142 36.40 -25.97 -2.35
CA GLY A 142 37.80 -26.40 -2.35
C GLY A 142 38.78 -25.36 -1.78
N ILE A 143 38.50 -24.06 -1.97
CA ILE A 143 39.45 -22.99 -1.62
C ILE A 143 39.09 -22.23 -0.34
N MET A 144 37.89 -22.41 0.23
CA MET A 144 37.34 -21.58 1.30
C MET A 144 38.25 -21.53 2.55
N ASP A 145 38.77 -22.67 2.98
CA ASP A 145 39.65 -22.74 4.16
C ASP A 145 41.00 -22.05 3.91
N GLY A 146 41.47 -22.09 2.67
CA GLY A 146 42.63 -21.35 2.20
C GLY A 146 42.42 -19.84 2.31
N LEU A 147 41.30 -19.35 1.76
CA LEU A 147 40.92 -17.93 1.85
C LEU A 147 40.79 -17.47 3.31
N ARG A 148 40.12 -18.25 4.17
CA ARG A 148 39.99 -17.96 5.61
C ARG A 148 41.34 -17.81 6.28
N LYS A 149 42.27 -18.74 6.03
CA LYS A 149 43.63 -18.67 6.58
C LYS A 149 44.38 -17.44 6.06
N SER A 150 44.25 -17.09 4.79
CA SER A 150 44.88 -15.89 4.23
C SER A 150 44.36 -14.61 4.87
N LEU A 151 43.05 -14.52 5.12
CA LEU A 151 42.45 -13.38 5.83
C LEU A 151 42.92 -13.29 7.28
N GLN A 152 43.05 -14.41 7.98
CA GLN A 152 43.63 -14.45 9.32
C GLN A 152 45.08 -13.93 9.33
N HIS A 153 45.89 -14.24 8.31
CA HIS A 153 47.25 -13.69 8.20
C HIS A 153 47.25 -12.20 7.82
N LEU A 154 46.26 -11.74 7.07
CA LEU A 154 46.09 -10.32 6.72
C LEU A 154 45.80 -9.48 7.99
N PHE A 155 45.01 -10.04 8.93
CA PHE A 155 44.59 -9.43 10.20
C PHE A 155 44.90 -10.32 11.44
N PRO A 156 46.20 -10.51 11.81
CA PRO A 156 46.66 -11.58 12.70
C PRO A 156 46.32 -11.45 14.19
N ASN A 157 45.62 -10.40 14.63
CA ASN A 157 45.27 -10.18 16.04
C ASN A 157 43.77 -9.89 16.23
N GLU A 158 42.95 -10.12 15.21
CA GLU A 158 41.53 -9.81 15.24
C GLU A 158 40.72 -11.10 15.19
N LYS A 159 39.78 -11.27 16.12
CA LYS A 159 38.82 -12.38 16.10
C LYS A 159 37.61 -11.97 15.27
N LEU A 160 37.72 -12.12 13.96
CA LEU A 160 36.70 -11.67 13.00
C LEU A 160 35.80 -12.83 12.59
N LYS A 161 34.50 -12.54 12.46
CA LYS A 161 33.52 -13.46 11.85
C LYS A 161 33.62 -13.40 10.34
N PHE A 162 33.69 -14.56 9.71
CA PHE A 162 33.77 -14.69 8.27
C PHE A 162 32.41 -15.09 7.69
N LYS A 163 32.01 -14.47 6.57
CA LYS A 163 30.86 -14.92 5.76
C LYS A 163 31.18 -14.85 4.27
N PHE A 164 30.79 -15.90 3.55
CA PHE A 164 30.73 -15.91 2.09
C PHE A 164 29.30 -15.55 1.65
N ILE A 165 29.16 -14.67 0.67
CA ILE A 165 27.86 -14.24 0.14
C ILE A 165 27.86 -14.42 -1.37
N LEU A 166 26.87 -15.13 -1.90
CA LEU A 166 26.54 -15.12 -3.31
C LEU A 166 25.46 -14.06 -3.53
N ALA A 167 25.82 -12.95 -4.17
CA ALA A 167 24.87 -11.91 -4.57
C ALA A 167 24.44 -12.16 -6.02
N THR A 168 23.14 -12.14 -6.28
CA THR A 168 22.60 -12.39 -7.63
C THR A 168 21.66 -11.30 -8.10
N ARG A 169 21.73 -10.98 -9.40
CA ARG A 169 20.80 -10.09 -10.10
C ARG A 169 20.11 -10.82 -11.25
N ASN A 170 18.78 -10.81 -11.26
CA ASN A 170 17.96 -11.48 -12.28
C ASN A 170 18.25 -12.99 -12.47
N LEU A 171 18.73 -13.65 -11.43
CA LEU A 171 19.08 -15.07 -11.46
C LEU A 171 18.39 -15.80 -10.31
N SER A 172 17.67 -16.88 -10.64
CA SER A 172 17.17 -17.80 -9.63
C SER A 172 18.23 -18.84 -9.26
N ILE A 173 18.17 -19.33 -8.02
CA ILE A 173 19.04 -20.38 -7.50
C ILE A 173 18.23 -21.65 -7.27
N SER A 174 18.82 -22.81 -7.59
CA SER A 174 18.21 -24.12 -7.35
C SER A 174 18.29 -24.51 -5.87
N ASP A 175 17.40 -25.40 -5.41
CA ASP A 175 17.46 -25.92 -4.03
C ASP A 175 18.78 -26.67 -3.78
N GLU A 176 19.30 -27.40 -4.78
CA GLU A 176 20.58 -28.10 -4.66
C GLU A 176 21.76 -27.12 -4.51
N ASP A 177 21.74 -25.99 -5.22
CA ASP A 177 22.78 -24.97 -5.09
C ASP A 177 22.64 -24.16 -3.79
N LEU A 178 21.42 -23.96 -3.28
CA LEU A 178 21.21 -23.42 -1.94
C LEU A 178 21.82 -24.33 -0.86
N GLU A 179 21.69 -25.65 -1.01
CA GLU A 179 22.35 -26.61 -0.12
C GLU A 179 23.89 -26.55 -0.23
N ARG A 180 24.44 -26.49 -1.45
CA ARG A 180 25.89 -26.32 -1.68
C ARG A 180 26.41 -25.04 -1.02
N LEU A 181 25.70 -23.93 -1.21
CA LEU A 181 26.03 -22.64 -0.63
C LEU A 181 26.01 -22.70 0.91
N LYS A 182 25.01 -23.36 1.49
CA LYS A 182 24.91 -23.56 2.95
C LYS A 182 26.07 -24.42 3.48
N ASN A 183 26.49 -25.45 2.75
CA ASN A 183 27.59 -26.35 3.14
C ASN A 183 28.95 -25.64 3.25
N ILE A 184 29.19 -24.59 2.46
CA ILE A 184 30.38 -23.75 2.59
C ILE A 184 30.23 -22.63 3.62
N GLY A 185 29.09 -22.56 4.31
CA GLY A 185 28.74 -21.51 5.27
C GLY A 185 28.35 -20.19 4.61
N GLY A 186 27.91 -20.25 3.35
CA GLY A 186 27.51 -19.10 2.55
C GLY A 186 26.06 -18.67 2.74
N LEU A 187 25.73 -17.50 2.21
CA LEU A 187 24.37 -16.92 2.18
C LEU A 187 24.07 -16.42 0.76
N HIS A 188 22.82 -16.55 0.34
CA HIS A 188 22.34 -15.96 -0.92
C HIS A 188 21.69 -14.61 -0.67
N LEU A 189 22.05 -13.60 -1.46
CA LEU A 189 21.36 -12.31 -1.53
C LEU A 189 20.85 -12.10 -2.95
N ASN A 190 19.53 -12.10 -3.11
CA ASN A 190 18.90 -11.80 -4.39
C ASN A 190 18.56 -10.30 -4.54
N ASP A 191 17.96 -9.94 -5.67
CA ASP A 191 17.42 -8.61 -5.98
C ASP A 191 16.65 -7.99 -4.80
N GLU A 192 15.70 -8.75 -4.23
CA GLU A 192 14.82 -8.28 -3.15
C GLU A 192 15.60 -8.03 -1.86
N ASN A 193 16.60 -8.85 -1.55
CA ASN A 193 17.44 -8.67 -0.37
C ASN A 193 18.31 -7.42 -0.51
N ILE A 194 18.90 -7.20 -1.68
CA ILE A 194 19.77 -6.05 -1.94
C ILE A 194 18.94 -4.75 -1.87
N GLU A 195 17.80 -4.72 -2.54
CA GLU A 195 16.85 -3.59 -2.47
C GLU A 195 16.41 -3.31 -1.04
N TYR A 196 16.05 -4.36 -0.29
CA TYR A 196 15.70 -4.23 1.12
C TYR A 196 16.79 -3.55 1.96
N PHE A 197 18.05 -3.94 1.77
CA PHE A 197 19.14 -3.35 2.55
C PHE A 197 19.46 -1.91 2.14
N PHE A 198 19.25 -1.53 0.87
CA PHE A 198 19.28 -0.13 0.45
C PHE A 198 18.16 0.68 1.06
N GLU A 199 16.93 0.16 1.08
CA GLU A 199 15.80 0.79 1.74
C GLU A 199 16.07 0.97 3.23
N LEU A 200 16.59 -0.07 3.89
CA LEU A 200 16.94 -0.02 5.31
C LEU A 200 18.00 1.04 5.57
N TYR A 201 19.07 1.09 4.76
CA TYR A 201 20.07 2.15 4.84
C TYR A 201 19.44 3.55 4.64
N SER A 202 18.51 3.70 3.70
CA SER A 202 17.82 4.97 3.47
C SER A 202 17.04 5.45 4.71
N GLN A 203 16.56 4.51 5.53
CA GLN A 203 15.78 4.76 6.74
C GLN A 203 16.67 5.04 7.95
N ILE A 204 17.70 4.22 8.21
CA ILE A 204 18.49 4.23 9.46
C ILE A 204 19.99 4.51 9.29
N GLY A 205 20.45 4.84 8.08
CA GLY A 205 21.85 5.15 7.81
C GLY A 205 22.75 3.96 8.08
N GLN A 206 23.97 4.21 8.57
CA GLN A 206 24.98 3.17 8.83
C GLN A 206 24.53 2.14 9.86
N ALA A 207 23.52 2.46 10.69
CA ALA A 207 22.95 1.51 11.63
C ALA A 207 22.30 0.29 10.95
N SER A 208 22.01 0.36 9.65
CA SER A 208 21.54 -0.79 8.86
C SER A 208 22.53 -1.96 8.90
N ARG A 209 23.83 -1.69 9.09
CA ARG A 209 24.85 -2.71 9.30
C ARG A 209 24.51 -3.65 10.46
N TYR A 210 24.03 -3.13 11.59
CA TYR A 210 23.69 -3.97 12.75
C TYR A 210 22.56 -4.95 12.44
N GLN A 211 21.54 -4.50 11.70
CA GLN A 211 20.44 -5.37 11.28
C GLN A 211 20.88 -6.37 10.20
N PHE A 212 21.74 -5.95 9.27
CA PHE A 212 22.36 -6.84 8.29
C PHE A 212 23.16 -7.94 8.98
N LEU A 213 24.06 -7.60 9.91
CA LEU A 213 24.84 -8.55 10.70
C LEU A 213 23.95 -9.47 11.54
N GLY A 214 22.92 -8.91 12.17
CA GLY A 214 21.88 -9.65 12.89
C GLY A 214 21.18 -10.71 12.03
N ASN A 215 20.97 -10.43 10.73
CA ASN A 215 20.38 -11.36 9.78
C ASN A 215 21.38 -12.45 9.37
N ILE A 216 22.58 -12.07 8.93
CA ILE A 216 23.53 -13.02 8.34
C ILE A 216 24.26 -13.90 9.38
N PHE A 217 24.29 -13.47 10.65
CA PHE A 217 24.92 -14.20 11.76
C PHE A 217 23.92 -14.55 12.87
N ASP A 218 22.62 -14.67 12.54
CA ASP A 218 21.56 -14.97 13.50
C ASP A 218 21.94 -16.10 14.48
N GLY A 219 21.83 -15.83 15.78
CA GLY A 219 22.11 -16.76 16.87
C GLY A 219 23.59 -17.08 17.11
N GLN A 220 24.52 -16.53 16.31
CA GLN A 220 25.96 -16.74 16.48
C GLN A 220 26.57 -15.76 17.47
N ASP A 221 27.67 -16.19 18.11
CA ASP A 221 28.39 -15.35 19.06
C ASP A 221 29.14 -14.18 18.40
N ILE A 222 29.18 -13.03 19.08
CA ILE A 222 29.95 -11.83 18.74
C ILE A 222 31.30 -11.90 19.48
N PRO A 223 32.41 -12.32 18.84
CA PRO A 223 33.61 -12.77 19.55
C PRO A 223 34.29 -11.70 20.41
N GLN A 224 34.27 -10.45 19.95
CA GLN A 224 34.98 -9.33 20.59
C GLN A 224 34.07 -8.46 21.47
N MET A 225 32.82 -8.85 21.70
CA MET A 225 31.89 -8.03 22.48
C MET A 225 32.17 -8.16 23.98
N GLU A 226 32.31 -7.01 24.65
CA GLU A 226 32.18 -6.91 26.10
C GLU A 226 30.69 -6.91 26.48
N ASN A 227 30.28 -7.81 27.37
CA ASN A 227 28.87 -8.06 27.68
C ASN A 227 28.47 -7.81 29.13
N LYS A 228 29.39 -7.29 29.95
CA LYS A 228 29.13 -7.06 31.36
C LYS A 228 28.64 -5.62 31.54
N VAL A 229 27.53 -5.46 32.25
CA VAL A 229 26.98 -4.14 32.61
C VAL A 229 26.59 -4.13 34.09
N PRO A 230 26.82 -3.02 34.82
CA PRO A 230 26.28 -2.86 36.17
C PRO A 230 24.75 -2.72 36.08
N ALA A 231 24.03 -3.53 36.84
CA ALA A 231 22.58 -3.62 36.75
C ALA A 231 21.89 -3.77 38.11
N VAL A 232 20.64 -3.31 38.15
CA VAL A 232 19.69 -3.57 39.23
C VAL A 232 18.69 -4.60 38.75
N ARG A 233 18.60 -5.74 39.44
CA ARG A 233 17.61 -6.79 39.20
C ARG A 233 16.37 -6.54 40.06
N GLY A 234 15.20 -6.54 39.44
CA GLY A 234 13.91 -6.39 40.10
C GLY A 234 12.86 -7.35 39.57
N LYS A 235 11.64 -7.26 40.13
CA LYS A 235 10.45 -7.99 39.66
C LYS A 235 9.34 -6.99 39.31
N MET A 236 8.73 -7.13 38.14
CA MET A 236 7.64 -6.28 37.68
C MET A 236 6.69 -7.07 36.78
N GLY A 237 5.38 -7.00 37.05
CA GLY A 237 4.36 -7.67 36.21
C GLY A 237 4.52 -9.19 36.10
N GLY A 238 5.06 -9.86 37.13
CA GLY A 238 5.34 -11.30 37.11
C GLY A 238 6.69 -11.68 36.47
N HIS A 239 7.41 -10.74 35.87
CA HIS A 239 8.69 -10.98 35.22
C HIS A 239 9.87 -10.48 36.06
N THR A 240 11.02 -11.14 35.92
CA THR A 240 12.30 -10.59 36.34
C THR A 240 12.77 -9.60 35.28
N TYR A 241 13.18 -8.40 35.69
CA TYR A 241 13.76 -7.41 34.80
C TYR A 241 15.08 -6.87 35.37
N TYR A 242 15.89 -6.30 34.48
CA TYR A 242 17.14 -5.64 34.81
C TYR A 242 17.09 -4.19 34.35
N SER A 243 17.55 -3.26 35.19
CA SER A 243 17.77 -1.87 34.80
C SER A 243 19.27 -1.57 34.84
N PHE A 244 19.80 -1.02 33.75
CA PHE A 244 21.22 -0.71 33.61
C PHE A 244 21.44 0.45 32.64
N SER A 245 22.66 1.01 32.65
CA SER A 245 23.12 1.94 31.63
C SER A 245 24.14 1.24 30.72
N ILE A 246 24.06 1.48 29.41
CA ILE A 246 24.95 0.86 28.42
C ILE A 246 25.30 1.85 27.32
N GLU A 247 26.46 1.71 26.71
CA GLU A 247 26.84 2.41 25.50
C GLU A 247 25.92 2.00 24.33
N PRO A 248 25.37 2.96 23.54
CA PRO A 248 24.49 2.68 22.41
C PRO A 248 25.05 1.65 21.43
N GLU A 249 26.35 1.72 21.10
CA GLU A 249 26.98 0.79 20.18
C GLU A 249 26.93 -0.67 20.66
N LYS A 250 27.16 -0.92 21.96
CA LYS A 250 27.06 -2.28 22.53
C LYS A 250 25.64 -2.83 22.43
N LEU A 251 24.63 -1.98 22.67
CA LEU A 251 23.24 -2.40 22.55
C LEU A 251 22.84 -2.63 21.08
N LEU A 252 23.30 -1.81 20.14
CA LEU A 252 23.03 -1.96 18.70
C LEU A 252 23.56 -3.29 18.13
N LYS A 253 24.70 -3.79 18.63
CA LYS A 253 25.31 -5.07 18.18
C LYS A 253 24.46 -6.31 18.45
N ILE A 254 23.79 -6.35 19.59
CA ILE A 254 22.89 -7.46 19.98
C ILE A 254 21.43 -7.15 19.68
N GLY A 255 21.12 -5.86 19.54
CA GLY A 255 19.82 -5.28 19.34
C GLY A 255 19.27 -5.57 17.97
N TYR A 256 18.03 -6.05 17.92
CA TYR A 256 17.32 -6.18 16.67
C TYR A 256 15.93 -5.56 16.77
N VAL A 257 15.47 -5.14 15.60
CA VAL A 257 14.12 -4.68 15.37
C VAL A 257 13.45 -5.62 14.40
N LEU A 258 12.19 -5.89 14.66
CA LEU A 258 11.42 -6.76 13.78
C LEU A 258 10.81 -5.91 12.67
N HIS A 259 11.36 -6.06 11.47
CA HIS A 259 10.85 -5.43 10.26
C HIS A 259 10.10 -6.46 9.43
N ARG A 260 8.80 -6.23 9.20
CA ARG A 260 8.06 -6.93 8.17
C ARG A 260 8.43 -6.34 6.82
N ASN A 261 9.18 -7.09 6.01
CA ASN A 261 9.41 -6.75 4.61
C ASN A 261 9.22 -8.01 3.74
N ARG A 262 8.83 -7.79 2.48
CA ARG A 262 8.58 -8.77 1.41
C ARG A 262 9.77 -9.70 1.16
N ALA A 263 11.00 -9.26 1.44
CA ALA A 263 12.21 -10.09 1.33
C ALA A 263 12.35 -11.17 2.42
N ASN A 264 11.55 -11.12 3.50
CA ASN A 264 11.65 -12.01 4.67
C ASN A 264 10.37 -12.84 4.91
N VAL A 265 9.59 -13.15 3.87
CA VAL A 265 8.30 -13.91 3.99
C VAL A 265 8.47 -15.23 4.76
N ASN A 266 9.65 -15.86 4.72
CA ASN A 266 9.96 -17.10 5.43
C ASN A 266 10.72 -16.93 6.76
N MET A 267 11.12 -15.70 7.14
CA MET A 267 11.85 -15.43 8.38
C MET A 267 11.10 -14.43 9.26
N MET A 268 10.08 -14.96 9.93
CA MET A 268 9.30 -14.38 11.03
C MET A 268 8.46 -13.13 10.71
N PRO A 269 7.11 -13.22 10.78
CA PRO A 269 6.23 -12.05 10.69
C PRO A 269 6.36 -11.26 11.99
N THR A 270 6.80 -10.00 11.99
CA THR A 270 6.67 -9.14 13.19
C THR A 270 6.89 -7.67 12.84
N TYR A 271 6.39 -6.81 13.74
CA TYR A 271 5.83 -5.53 13.40
C TYR A 271 6.46 -4.41 14.22
N GLN A 272 7.02 -3.41 13.55
CA GLN A 272 7.46 -2.18 14.19
C GLN A 272 7.05 -0.95 13.39
N ARG A 273 7.17 0.21 14.05
CA ARG A 273 7.03 1.52 13.42
C ARG A 273 8.16 1.70 12.40
N LEU A 274 7.86 2.02 11.14
CA LEU A 274 8.90 2.40 10.18
C LEU A 274 9.73 3.55 10.74
N ILE A 275 11.05 3.39 10.69
CA ILE A 275 11.95 4.42 11.18
C ILE A 275 11.98 5.55 10.16
N LYS A 276 11.33 6.67 10.50
CA LYS A 276 11.34 7.85 9.65
C LYS A 276 12.72 8.50 9.67
N LYS A 277 13.37 8.56 8.51
CA LYS A 277 14.65 9.25 8.29
C LYS A 277 14.67 10.67 8.85
N SER A 278 13.60 11.44 8.62
CA SER A 278 13.49 12.81 9.14
C SER A 278 13.51 12.89 10.66
N ARG A 279 12.90 11.91 11.33
CA ARG A 279 12.89 11.83 12.80
C ARG A 279 14.26 11.42 13.34
N LEU A 280 14.95 10.48 12.69
CA LEU A 280 16.31 10.14 13.09
C LEU A 280 17.24 11.33 12.95
N LYS A 281 17.20 12.02 11.81
CA LYS A 281 18.01 13.22 11.60
C LYS A 281 17.74 14.29 12.66
N SER A 282 16.46 14.52 13.01
CA SER A 282 16.13 15.45 14.09
C SER A 282 16.65 15.02 15.47
N VAL A 283 16.73 13.70 15.72
CA VAL A 283 17.28 13.17 16.97
C VAL A 283 18.80 13.28 16.99
N GLU A 284 19.45 12.96 15.86
CA GLU A 284 20.88 13.10 15.64
C GLU A 284 21.31 14.57 15.84
N ASP A 285 20.64 15.51 15.17
CA ASP A 285 20.89 16.94 15.32
C ASP A 285 20.66 17.42 16.77
N PHE A 286 19.64 16.88 17.45
CA PHE A 286 19.36 17.20 18.85
C PHE A 286 20.48 16.73 19.79
N ILE A 287 21.04 15.54 19.57
CA ILE A 287 22.13 14.98 20.38
C ILE A 287 23.44 15.71 20.06
N GLU A 288 23.81 15.81 18.79
CA GLU A 288 25.13 16.28 18.35
C GLU A 288 25.26 17.81 18.46
N ASN A 289 24.25 18.55 18.00
CA ASN A 289 24.36 20.02 17.85
C ASN A 289 23.71 20.81 18.98
N ASN A 290 22.70 20.24 19.67
CA ASN A 290 21.94 20.95 20.71
C ASN A 290 22.28 20.51 22.15
N ASN A 291 23.31 19.65 22.32
CA ASN A 291 23.65 19.01 23.60
C ASN A 291 22.44 18.35 24.29
N GLY A 292 21.49 17.86 23.50
CA GLY A 292 20.27 17.22 23.98
C GLY A 292 20.52 15.80 24.48
N TYR A 293 19.72 15.35 25.44
CA TYR A 293 19.79 14.00 25.99
C TYR A 293 18.40 13.40 26.25
N PHE A 294 18.31 12.07 26.26
CA PHE A 294 17.06 11.35 26.50
C PHE A 294 17.12 10.63 27.86
N PRO A 295 16.37 11.10 28.88
CA PRO A 295 16.39 10.47 30.21
C PRO A 295 15.55 9.20 30.29
N ASN A 296 14.64 8.99 29.35
CA ASN A 296 13.73 7.84 29.37
C ASN A 296 14.46 6.55 29.01
N SER A 297 14.12 5.44 29.66
CA SER A 297 14.74 4.15 29.35
C SER A 297 14.35 3.61 27.97
N ILE A 298 15.24 2.82 27.38
CA ILE A 298 14.95 1.90 26.28
C ILE A 298 14.42 0.60 26.86
N VAL A 299 13.35 0.06 26.28
CA VAL A 299 12.75 -1.19 26.75
C VAL A 299 13.13 -2.31 25.78
N ILE A 300 13.72 -3.39 26.30
CA ILE A 300 14.14 -4.54 25.50
C ILE A 300 13.66 -5.87 26.10
N SER A 301 13.52 -6.90 25.27
CA SER A 301 13.47 -8.30 25.69
C SER A 301 14.76 -8.99 25.27
N VAL A 302 15.43 -9.62 26.22
CA VAL A 302 16.67 -10.37 26.00
C VAL A 302 16.34 -11.85 25.86
N ASP A 303 16.77 -12.44 24.75
CA ASP A 303 16.62 -13.86 24.47
C ASP A 303 17.88 -14.59 24.93
N ALA A 304 17.79 -15.24 26.09
CA ALA A 304 18.89 -15.96 26.70
C ALA A 304 18.40 -17.20 27.43
N LYS A 305 19.03 -18.36 27.20
CA LYS A 305 18.72 -19.58 27.97
C LYS A 305 18.76 -19.33 29.48
N ASN A 306 19.72 -18.53 29.95
CA ASN A 306 19.78 -17.91 31.28
C ASN A 306 20.65 -16.64 31.18
N CYS A 307 20.24 -15.55 31.82
CA CYS A 307 21.10 -14.38 32.03
C CYS A 307 21.91 -14.57 33.32
N GLN A 308 23.23 -14.65 33.21
CA GLN A 308 24.11 -14.67 34.39
C GLN A 308 24.09 -13.29 35.06
N PHE A 309 23.88 -13.29 36.38
CA PHE A 309 23.88 -12.08 37.20
C PHE A 309 24.71 -12.31 38.46
N ASP A 310 25.87 -11.66 38.52
CA ASP A 310 26.78 -11.74 39.65
C ASP A 310 26.36 -10.68 40.67
N ARG A 311 25.71 -11.10 41.77
CA ARG A 311 25.26 -10.18 42.83
C ARG A 311 26.48 -9.50 43.46
N ALA A 312 26.37 -8.19 43.70
CA ALA A 312 27.38 -7.46 44.47
C ALA A 312 27.36 -7.91 45.95
N ASP A 313 28.51 -7.85 46.61
CA ASP A 313 28.62 -8.22 48.03
C ASP A 313 27.78 -7.30 48.93
N THR A 314 27.74 -6.01 48.58
CA THR A 314 26.96 -5.00 49.31
C THR A 314 25.56 -4.89 48.73
N GLN A 315 24.55 -5.27 49.52
CA GLN A 315 23.12 -5.14 49.18
C GLN A 315 22.39 -4.29 50.22
N VAL A 316 21.28 -3.68 49.81
CA VAL A 316 20.39 -2.95 50.71
C VAL A 316 19.33 -3.91 51.26
N LYS A 317 19.45 -4.31 52.53
CA LYS A 317 18.56 -5.31 53.16
C LYS A 317 17.08 -4.90 53.22
N SER A 318 16.77 -3.62 53.09
CA SER A 318 15.40 -3.09 53.16
C SER A 318 14.67 -3.08 51.81
N THR A 319 15.29 -3.56 50.72
CA THR A 319 14.67 -3.59 49.39
C THR A 319 14.62 -5.00 48.84
N ILE A 320 13.66 -5.25 47.94
CA ILE A 320 13.51 -6.53 47.23
C ILE A 320 14.39 -6.63 45.97
N SER A 321 15.06 -5.54 45.61
CA SER A 321 15.88 -5.44 44.40
C SER A 321 17.34 -5.74 44.71
N ASP A 322 18.03 -6.38 43.77
CA ASP A 322 19.46 -6.72 43.90
C ASP A 322 20.32 -5.86 42.98
N VAL A 323 21.51 -5.50 43.43
CA VAL A 323 22.53 -4.83 42.59
C VAL A 323 23.63 -5.83 42.21
N GLY A 324 24.15 -5.75 41.00
CA GLY A 324 25.19 -6.68 40.54
C GLY A 324 25.68 -6.40 39.14
N ILE A 325 26.41 -7.37 38.57
CA ILE A 325 26.90 -7.35 37.19
C ILE A 325 26.06 -8.31 36.37
N LEU A 326 25.35 -7.77 35.37
CA LEU A 326 24.60 -8.55 34.39
C LEU A 326 25.50 -8.91 33.21
N HIS A 327 25.46 -10.17 32.79
CA HIS A 327 26.11 -10.65 31.57
C HIS A 327 25.07 -10.75 30.46
N LEU A 328 25.11 -9.81 29.53
CA LEU A 328 24.28 -9.82 28.34
C LEU A 328 24.69 -10.98 27.40
N PRO A 329 23.75 -11.53 26.61
CA PRO A 329 24.11 -12.52 25.59
C PRO A 329 25.02 -11.90 24.55
N LYS A 330 26.18 -12.51 24.30
CA LYS A 330 27.10 -12.11 23.24
C LYS A 330 26.65 -12.63 21.89
N LYS A 331 25.38 -12.51 21.52
CA LYS A 331 24.85 -13.11 20.29
C LYS A 331 24.20 -12.07 19.40
N TYR A 332 24.43 -12.19 18.10
CA TYR A 332 23.66 -11.42 17.13
C TYR A 332 22.17 -11.73 17.30
N LYS A 333 21.33 -10.68 17.21
CA LYS A 333 19.86 -10.78 17.30
C LYS A 333 19.36 -11.42 18.61
N SER A 334 19.93 -10.99 19.75
CA SER A 334 19.58 -11.52 21.07
C SER A 334 18.90 -10.53 22.01
N ALA A 335 18.72 -9.28 21.58
CA ALA A 335 17.97 -8.27 22.31
C ALA A 335 16.90 -7.63 21.39
N TYR A 336 15.64 -7.99 21.58
CA TYR A 336 14.53 -7.36 20.88
C TYR A 336 14.27 -5.96 21.43
N ILE A 337 14.35 -4.94 20.58
CA ILE A 337 14.04 -3.56 20.97
C ILE A 337 12.53 -3.34 20.92
N ILE A 338 11.91 -3.24 22.09
CA ILE A 338 10.45 -3.05 22.24
C ILE A 338 10.10 -1.56 22.15
N ASP A 339 10.82 -0.70 22.87
CA ASP A 339 10.63 0.76 22.78
C ASP A 339 11.97 1.49 22.76
N GLY A 340 11.99 2.66 22.14
CA GLY A 340 13.16 3.52 22.08
C GLY A 340 14.00 3.33 20.82
N GLN A 341 13.52 2.60 19.80
CA GLN A 341 14.22 2.38 18.53
C GLN A 341 14.78 3.68 17.91
N HIS A 342 13.97 4.74 17.76
CA HIS A 342 14.42 6.02 17.18
C HIS A 342 15.51 6.69 18.01
N ARG A 343 15.47 6.49 19.33
CA ARG A 343 16.46 7.05 20.25
C ARG A 343 17.76 6.28 20.09
N LEU A 344 17.72 4.94 20.15
CA LEU A 344 18.90 4.09 19.97
C LEU A 344 19.59 4.33 18.62
N TYR A 345 18.83 4.23 17.53
CA TYR A 345 19.38 4.44 16.19
C TYR A 345 19.82 5.89 15.95
N GLY A 346 19.24 6.87 16.65
CA GLY A 346 19.70 8.25 16.59
C GLY A 346 21.13 8.45 17.08
N TYR A 347 21.65 7.55 17.92
CA TYR A 347 23.06 7.57 18.33
C TYR A 347 23.99 6.95 17.29
N SER A 348 23.52 6.16 16.30
CA SER A 348 24.44 5.35 15.48
C SER A 348 25.43 6.16 14.65
N ASN A 349 25.07 7.40 14.29
CA ASN A 349 25.89 8.30 13.47
C ASN A 349 26.51 9.44 14.29
N THR A 350 26.40 9.41 15.62
CA THR A 350 26.93 10.46 16.51
C THR A 350 28.27 10.07 17.11
N SER A 351 29.04 11.06 17.55
CA SER A 351 30.27 10.84 18.33
C SER A 351 29.98 10.22 19.70
N TYR A 352 28.71 10.25 20.13
CA TYR A 352 28.23 9.78 21.42
C TYR A 352 27.87 8.29 21.49
N LYS A 353 27.95 7.55 20.38
CA LYS A 353 27.61 6.12 20.34
C LYS A 353 28.47 5.24 21.26
N ASP A 354 29.71 5.67 21.48
CA ASP A 354 30.73 4.98 22.29
C ASP A 354 31.04 5.70 23.61
N THR A 355 30.68 6.98 23.75
CA THR A 355 31.06 7.82 24.89
C THR A 355 29.93 8.09 25.87
N ASN A 356 28.67 8.05 25.43
CA ASN A 356 27.52 8.17 26.31
C ASN A 356 27.01 6.80 26.75
N THR A 357 26.33 6.77 27.89
CA THR A 357 25.50 5.63 28.29
C THR A 357 24.04 6.03 28.30
N ILE A 358 23.17 5.09 27.92
CA ILE A 358 21.73 5.27 27.89
C ILE A 358 21.04 4.30 28.86
N PRO A 359 19.97 4.72 29.55
CA PRO A 359 19.25 3.84 30.47
C PRO A 359 18.44 2.79 29.71
N VAL A 360 18.47 1.55 30.19
CA VAL A 360 17.78 0.39 29.61
C VAL A 360 17.02 -0.35 30.70
N VAL A 361 15.82 -0.83 30.35
CA VAL A 361 15.04 -1.80 31.10
C VAL A 361 14.90 -3.06 30.24
N ALA A 362 15.50 -4.16 30.70
CA ALA A 362 15.54 -5.43 29.99
C ALA A 362 14.71 -6.48 30.71
N PHE A 363 13.71 -7.03 30.00
CA PHE A 363 13.03 -8.26 30.40
C PHE A 363 13.78 -9.46 29.84
N VAL A 364 13.62 -10.63 30.47
CA VAL A 364 14.25 -11.87 30.01
C VAL A 364 13.21 -12.83 29.46
N ASN A 365 13.42 -13.31 28.24
CA ASN A 365 12.61 -14.32 27.56
C ASN A 365 11.10 -14.01 27.57
N LEU A 366 10.70 -12.77 27.25
CA LEU A 366 9.29 -12.49 27.02
C LEU A 366 8.81 -13.30 25.82
N SER A 367 7.65 -13.95 25.94
CA SER A 367 6.98 -14.56 24.80
C SER A 367 6.68 -13.51 23.73
N ARG A 368 6.53 -13.94 22.48
CA ARG A 368 6.26 -13.02 21.37
C ARG A 368 4.96 -12.24 21.60
N GLU A 369 3.96 -12.89 22.17
CA GLU A 369 2.68 -12.27 22.53
C GLU A 369 2.87 -11.16 23.56
N GLU A 370 3.70 -11.38 24.58
CA GLU A 370 4.03 -10.39 25.61
C GLU A 370 4.84 -9.22 25.05
N GLN A 371 5.84 -9.50 24.19
CA GLN A 371 6.64 -8.48 23.52
C GLN A 371 5.75 -7.52 22.71
N VAL A 372 4.81 -8.08 21.95
CA VAL A 372 3.86 -7.28 21.16
C VAL A 372 2.88 -6.52 22.05
N LYS A 373 2.31 -7.15 23.08
CA LYS A 373 1.41 -6.48 24.03
C LYS A 373 2.11 -5.29 24.69
N LEU A 374 3.36 -5.47 25.11
CA LEU A 374 4.16 -4.42 25.72
C LEU A 374 4.46 -3.28 24.73
N PHE A 375 4.83 -3.61 23.48
CA PHE A 375 4.99 -2.61 22.41
C PHE A 375 3.73 -1.76 22.21
N MET A 376 2.57 -2.41 22.17
CA MET A 376 1.27 -1.76 22.00
C MET A 376 0.93 -0.85 23.19
N GLN A 377 1.06 -1.35 24.43
CA GLN A 377 0.77 -0.60 25.65
C GLN A 377 1.66 0.65 25.80
N ILE A 378 2.94 0.56 25.46
CA ILE A 378 3.86 1.70 25.53
C ILE A 378 3.46 2.78 24.52
N ASN A 379 3.15 2.39 23.27
CA ASN A 379 2.86 3.34 22.22
C ASN A 379 1.44 3.95 22.29
N GLU A 380 0.46 3.22 22.85
CA GLU A 380 -0.90 3.75 23.06
C GLU A 380 -0.93 4.97 23.99
N ASN A 381 -0.03 5.01 24.98
CA ASN A 381 0.02 6.06 25.99
C ASN A 381 0.95 7.25 25.64
N GLN A 382 1.83 7.13 24.63
CA GLN A 382 2.80 8.18 24.27
C GLN A 382 2.58 8.78 22.87
N LYS A 383 2.41 7.94 21.84
CA LYS A 383 2.11 8.36 20.46
C LYS A 383 1.57 7.17 19.67
N ALA A 384 0.25 7.17 19.45
CA ALA A 384 -0.47 6.05 18.87
C ALA A 384 0.20 5.47 17.60
N VAL A 385 0.30 4.14 17.58
CA VAL A 385 0.66 3.35 16.40
C VAL A 385 -0.40 3.57 15.30
N SER A 386 -0.01 3.55 14.01
CA SER A 386 -0.98 3.64 12.91
C SER A 386 -2.05 2.55 13.06
N LYS A 387 -3.29 2.87 12.69
CA LYS A 387 -4.41 1.93 12.77
C LYS A 387 -4.08 0.63 12.02
N ASP A 388 -3.53 0.75 10.82
CA ASP A 388 -3.17 -0.42 9.99
C ASP A 388 -2.13 -1.30 10.69
N LEU A 389 -1.06 -0.75 11.26
CA LEU A 389 -0.06 -1.53 11.99
C LEU A 389 -0.63 -2.22 13.23
N LYS A 390 -1.59 -1.60 13.93
CA LYS A 390 -2.34 -2.26 15.02
C LYS A 390 -3.14 -3.45 14.49
N GLU A 391 -3.81 -3.29 13.36
CA GLU A 391 -4.60 -4.38 12.75
C GLU A 391 -3.70 -5.53 12.29
N THR A 392 -2.53 -5.22 11.74
CA THR A 392 -1.55 -6.23 11.36
C THR A 392 -1.02 -7.00 12.56
N LEU A 393 -0.71 -6.29 13.65
CA LEU A 393 -0.27 -6.86 14.93
C LEU A 393 -1.33 -7.77 15.57
N LYS A 394 -2.58 -7.32 15.58
CA LYS A 394 -3.71 -8.08 16.11
C LYS A 394 -3.98 -9.37 15.33
N ALA A 395 -3.70 -9.37 14.02
CA ALA A 395 -3.91 -10.54 13.17
C ALA A 395 -3.17 -11.79 13.68
N ASP A 396 -1.98 -11.61 14.25
CA ASP A 396 -1.21 -12.70 14.84
C ASP A 396 -1.57 -12.96 16.29
N LEU A 397 -1.69 -11.90 17.11
CA LEU A 397 -2.00 -12.03 18.52
C LEU A 397 -3.33 -12.72 18.80
N LEU A 398 -4.35 -12.40 18.00
CA LEU A 398 -5.71 -12.85 18.24
C LEU A 398 -6.02 -14.20 17.59
N TRP A 399 -5.09 -14.77 16.82
CA TRP A 399 -5.28 -16.05 16.13
C TRP A 399 -5.52 -17.21 17.10
N THR A 400 -4.80 -17.22 18.21
CA THR A 400 -4.89 -18.25 19.27
C THR A 400 -5.75 -17.79 20.45
N SER A 401 -6.51 -16.70 20.31
CA SER A 401 -7.41 -16.23 21.38
C SER A 401 -8.48 -17.26 21.71
N GLU A 402 -8.88 -17.34 22.97
CA GLU A 402 -10.02 -18.15 23.41
C GLU A 402 -11.37 -17.57 22.95
N ARG A 403 -11.38 -16.33 22.47
CA ARG A 403 -12.59 -15.62 22.02
C ARG A 403 -12.79 -15.74 20.52
N TYR A 404 -13.94 -16.24 20.09
CA TYR A 404 -14.26 -16.42 18.66
C TYR A 404 -14.35 -15.09 17.89
N ASP A 405 -14.82 -14.01 18.53
CA ASP A 405 -14.88 -12.69 17.88
C ASP A 405 -13.49 -12.12 17.58
N GLU A 406 -12.52 -12.36 18.46
CA GLU A 406 -11.11 -12.01 18.26
C GLU A 406 -10.44 -12.88 17.21
N GLN A 407 -10.72 -14.19 17.20
CA GLN A 407 -10.24 -15.12 16.17
C GLN A 407 -10.71 -14.71 14.76
N ILE A 408 -11.99 -14.35 14.60
CA ILE A 408 -12.51 -13.87 13.31
C ILE A 408 -11.90 -12.51 12.92
N ASP A 409 -11.64 -11.64 13.89
CA ASP A 409 -10.91 -10.40 13.63
C ASP A 409 -9.50 -10.69 13.08
N ALA A 410 -8.80 -11.67 13.67
CA ALA A 410 -7.50 -12.13 13.18
C ALA A 410 -7.58 -12.77 11.79
N LEU A 411 -8.54 -13.65 11.54
CA LEU A 411 -8.78 -14.29 10.24
C LEU A 411 -8.94 -13.26 9.13
N THR A 412 -9.85 -12.31 9.32
CA THR A 412 -10.13 -11.28 8.30
C THR A 412 -8.93 -10.36 8.05
N SER A 413 -8.18 -10.01 9.10
CA SER A 413 -6.92 -9.27 8.95
C SER A 413 -5.88 -10.07 8.17
N ARG A 414 -5.65 -11.35 8.51
CA ARG A 414 -4.65 -12.19 7.83
C ARG A 414 -4.96 -12.39 6.35
N ILE A 415 -6.23 -12.55 5.98
CA ILE A 415 -6.64 -12.65 4.56
C ILE A 415 -6.26 -11.35 3.83
N ALA A 416 -6.68 -10.18 4.34
CA ALA A 416 -6.38 -8.89 3.72
C ALA A 416 -4.88 -8.65 3.55
N ILE A 417 -4.10 -8.98 4.58
CA ILE A 417 -2.65 -8.90 4.58
C ILE A 417 -2.04 -9.82 3.52
N THR A 418 -2.47 -11.08 3.47
CA THR A 418 -1.91 -12.07 2.54
C THR A 418 -2.16 -11.69 1.08
N LEU A 419 -3.33 -11.11 0.79
CA LEU A 419 -3.64 -10.57 -0.53
C LEU A 419 -2.74 -9.39 -0.92
N GLY A 420 -2.20 -8.64 0.03
CA GLY A 420 -1.31 -7.52 -0.24
C GLY A 420 0.17 -7.89 -0.34
N GLU A 421 0.59 -8.99 0.29
CA GLU A 421 2.00 -9.42 0.36
C GLU A 421 2.36 -10.58 -0.57
N SER A 422 1.39 -11.40 -0.96
CA SER A 422 1.65 -12.52 -1.85
C SER A 422 1.92 -12.02 -3.27
N ARG A 423 3.09 -12.34 -3.84
CA ARG A 423 3.41 -12.06 -5.25
C ARG A 423 2.44 -12.72 -6.24
N ASN A 424 1.76 -13.79 -5.82
CA ASN A 424 0.74 -14.47 -6.61
C ASN A 424 -0.62 -13.77 -6.55
N SER A 425 -0.78 -12.75 -5.70
CA SER A 425 -2.02 -11.98 -5.59
C SER A 425 -2.01 -10.78 -6.54
N PRO A 426 -3.08 -10.53 -7.31
CA PRO A 426 -3.23 -9.31 -8.11
C PRO A 426 -3.28 -8.01 -7.30
N LEU A 427 -3.51 -8.13 -5.98
CA LEU A 427 -3.47 -7.03 -5.02
C LEU A 427 -2.09 -6.83 -4.37
N TYR A 428 -1.06 -7.53 -4.86
CA TYR A 428 0.31 -7.37 -4.37
C TYR A 428 0.75 -5.90 -4.40
N GLY A 429 1.11 -5.38 -3.23
CA GLY A 429 1.51 -3.98 -3.04
C GLY A 429 0.41 -2.93 -3.19
N LYS A 430 -0.87 -3.33 -3.37
CA LYS A 430 -2.02 -2.41 -3.48
C LYS A 430 -2.79 -2.21 -2.17
N ILE A 431 -2.44 -2.96 -1.11
CA ILE A 431 -3.05 -2.86 0.22
C ILE A 431 -2.05 -2.23 1.19
N ASN A 432 -2.50 -1.22 1.93
CA ASN A 432 -1.72 -0.57 2.97
C ASN A 432 -1.58 -1.53 4.15
N ILE A 433 -0.37 -2.07 4.30
CA ILE A 433 0.00 -2.97 5.37
C ILE A 433 1.00 -2.25 6.26
N GLY A 434 0.62 -2.06 7.52
CA GLY A 434 1.45 -1.36 8.50
C GLY A 434 1.56 0.15 8.24
N GLN A 435 2.46 0.54 7.36
CA GLN A 435 2.74 1.95 6.99
C GLN A 435 3.05 2.15 5.50
N ASP A 436 2.82 1.14 4.66
CA ASP A 436 2.97 1.26 3.21
C ASP A 436 1.96 2.27 2.64
N LYS A 437 2.37 3.08 1.66
CA LYS A 437 1.42 3.93 0.93
C LYS A 437 0.73 3.10 -0.14
N ALA A 438 -0.54 2.78 0.07
CA ALA A 438 -1.38 2.15 -0.93
C ALA A 438 -2.84 2.59 -0.77
N GLU A 439 -3.66 2.35 -1.81
CA GLU A 439 -5.03 2.85 -1.91
C GLU A 439 -6.03 2.04 -1.08
N LEU A 440 -5.80 0.73 -0.94
CA LEU A 440 -6.68 -0.18 -0.22
C LEU A 440 -6.29 -0.27 1.26
N THR A 441 -7.26 -0.40 2.14
CA THR A 441 -7.03 -0.56 3.59
C THR A 441 -7.44 -1.94 4.08
N ILE A 442 -6.68 -2.47 5.05
CA ILE A 442 -7.03 -3.73 5.73
C ILE A 442 -8.45 -3.64 6.30
N GLN A 443 -8.79 -2.52 6.93
CA GLN A 443 -10.10 -2.32 7.57
C GLN A 443 -11.26 -2.49 6.60
N ASN A 444 -11.14 -1.99 5.38
CA ASN A 444 -12.21 -2.06 4.39
C ASN A 444 -12.45 -3.50 3.92
N ILE A 445 -11.38 -4.27 3.69
CA ILE A 445 -11.48 -5.71 3.37
C ILE A 445 -12.09 -6.48 4.54
N LYS A 446 -11.68 -6.20 5.79
CA LYS A 446 -12.29 -6.81 6.99
C LYS A 446 -13.79 -6.55 7.06
N LEU A 447 -14.22 -5.31 6.81
CA LEU A 447 -15.64 -4.96 6.81
C LEU A 447 -16.41 -5.73 5.74
N ALA A 448 -15.84 -5.88 4.53
CA ALA A 448 -16.44 -6.69 3.47
C ALA A 448 -16.55 -8.16 3.87
N LEU A 449 -15.48 -8.77 4.40
CA LEU A 449 -15.46 -10.15 4.85
C LEU A 449 -16.44 -10.41 6.00
N LYS A 450 -16.56 -9.49 6.97
CA LYS A 450 -17.50 -9.63 8.09
C LYS A 450 -18.97 -9.44 7.67
N ARG A 451 -19.22 -8.62 6.64
CA ARG A 451 -20.58 -8.45 6.08
C ARG A 451 -20.96 -9.57 5.13
N SER A 452 -19.97 -10.21 4.50
CA SER A 452 -20.17 -11.35 3.61
C SER A 452 -20.76 -12.57 4.35
N LYS A 453 -21.27 -13.53 3.57
CA LYS A 453 -21.75 -14.81 4.07
C LYS A 453 -20.63 -15.84 4.25
N PHE A 454 -19.35 -15.50 4.01
CA PHE A 454 -18.24 -16.47 4.12
C PHE A 454 -18.05 -17.02 5.53
N ILE A 455 -18.17 -16.16 6.56
CA ILE A 455 -17.80 -16.47 7.94
C ILE A 455 -19.02 -16.79 8.82
N GLY A 456 -20.16 -16.12 8.58
CA GLY A 456 -21.34 -16.23 9.43
C GLY A 456 -21.26 -15.31 10.64
N LYS A 457 -21.93 -15.68 11.74
CA LYS A 457 -22.08 -14.84 12.94
C LYS A 457 -21.44 -15.51 14.15
N VAL A 458 -20.49 -14.81 14.77
CA VAL A 458 -19.82 -15.24 16.01
C VAL A 458 -20.04 -14.24 17.13
N SER A 459 -20.22 -14.74 18.34
CA SER A 459 -20.17 -13.97 19.59
C SER A 459 -18.88 -14.30 20.35
N LYS A 460 -18.65 -13.72 21.53
CA LYS A 460 -17.38 -13.90 22.27
C LYS A 460 -17.05 -15.37 22.55
N ASN A 461 -18.05 -16.14 22.97
CA ASN A 461 -17.87 -17.49 23.48
C ASN A 461 -18.57 -18.57 22.64
N LYS A 462 -19.20 -18.20 21.51
CA LYS A 462 -20.02 -19.12 20.73
C LYS A 462 -20.07 -18.72 19.24
N ILE A 463 -20.15 -19.72 18.39
CA ILE A 463 -20.52 -19.58 16.98
C ILE A 463 -22.06 -19.58 16.91
N GLU A 464 -22.66 -18.44 16.56
CA GLU A 464 -24.13 -18.31 16.49
C GLU A 464 -24.68 -18.87 15.17
N GLU A 465 -23.97 -18.60 14.07
CA GLU A 465 -24.36 -19.02 12.72
C GLU A 465 -23.10 -19.34 11.93
N LEU A 466 -23.08 -20.51 11.28
CA LEU A 466 -21.99 -20.90 10.39
C LEU A 466 -22.11 -20.19 9.05
N GLY A 467 -20.98 -19.70 8.54
CA GLY A 467 -20.90 -19.14 7.20
C GLY A 467 -20.84 -20.20 6.11
N LEU A 468 -20.67 -19.73 4.88
CA LEU A 468 -20.44 -20.57 3.70
C LEU A 468 -19.17 -21.42 3.84
N VAL A 469 -18.09 -20.82 4.36
CA VAL A 469 -16.76 -21.43 4.43
C VAL A 469 -16.34 -21.72 5.87
N TYR A 470 -16.53 -20.75 6.77
CA TYR A 470 -16.12 -20.91 8.17
C TYR A 470 -16.93 -21.99 8.88
N ASN A 471 -16.23 -22.99 9.39
CA ASN A 471 -16.79 -24.17 10.04
C ASN A 471 -16.30 -24.34 11.50
N GLY A 472 -15.72 -23.29 12.08
CA GLY A 472 -15.01 -23.35 13.36
C GLY A 472 -13.49 -23.56 13.21
N ASN A 473 -12.99 -23.93 12.03
CA ASN A 473 -11.56 -24.09 11.77
C ASN A 473 -10.99 -22.85 11.04
N LEU A 474 -10.12 -22.09 11.73
CA LEU A 474 -9.50 -20.88 11.18
C LEU A 474 -8.53 -21.17 10.03
N ASP A 475 -7.68 -22.19 10.17
CA ASP A 475 -6.64 -22.51 9.18
C ASP A 475 -7.26 -22.94 7.85
N PHE A 476 -8.24 -23.84 7.88
CA PHE A 476 -9.01 -24.24 6.70
C PHE A 476 -9.67 -23.04 6.03
N THR A 477 -10.33 -22.19 6.82
CA THR A 477 -11.06 -21.03 6.30
C THR A 477 -10.12 -20.02 5.65
N PHE A 478 -8.96 -19.80 6.27
CA PHE A 478 -7.92 -18.93 5.74
C PHE A 478 -7.37 -19.45 4.42
N ASP A 479 -6.94 -20.71 4.36
CA ASP A 479 -6.35 -21.27 3.16
C ASP A 479 -7.35 -21.32 2.00
N TRP A 480 -8.60 -21.69 2.29
CA TRP A 480 -9.66 -21.73 1.28
C TRP A 480 -9.95 -20.33 0.74
N LEU A 481 -10.23 -19.34 1.62
CA LEU A 481 -10.54 -17.98 1.19
C LEU A 481 -9.36 -17.30 0.49
N LYS A 482 -8.13 -17.49 0.99
CA LYS A 482 -6.90 -16.99 0.35
C LYS A 482 -6.82 -17.44 -1.10
N ASN A 483 -6.95 -18.75 -1.35
CA ASN A 483 -6.84 -19.32 -2.69
C ASN A 483 -8.01 -18.90 -3.57
N PHE A 484 -9.22 -18.86 -3.03
CA PHE A 484 -10.42 -18.39 -3.72
C PHE A 484 -10.28 -16.95 -4.20
N PHE A 485 -9.90 -16.02 -3.31
CA PHE A 485 -9.75 -14.61 -3.66
C PHE A 485 -8.62 -14.39 -4.66
N ILE A 486 -7.45 -15.02 -4.47
CA ILE A 486 -6.34 -14.87 -5.42
C ILE A 486 -6.80 -15.24 -6.84
N LYS A 487 -7.43 -16.41 -7.01
CA LYS A 487 -7.87 -16.88 -8.34
C LYS A 487 -9.00 -16.02 -8.93
N SER A 488 -9.98 -15.65 -8.12
CA SER A 488 -11.13 -14.86 -8.58
C SER A 488 -10.71 -13.44 -8.99
N LEU A 489 -9.84 -12.82 -8.19
CA LEU A 489 -9.30 -11.50 -8.49
C LEU A 489 -8.32 -11.54 -9.67
N ASP A 490 -7.60 -12.64 -9.88
CA ASP A 490 -6.65 -12.79 -11.00
C ASP A 490 -7.39 -12.83 -12.34
N TYR A 491 -8.49 -13.57 -12.39
CA TYR A 491 -9.41 -13.54 -13.53
C TYR A 491 -9.96 -12.14 -13.80
N LEU A 492 -10.43 -11.44 -12.75
CA LEU A 492 -10.94 -10.08 -12.90
C LEU A 492 -9.83 -9.14 -13.41
N ALA A 493 -8.69 -9.10 -12.74
CA ALA A 493 -7.56 -8.22 -13.05
C ALA A 493 -7.03 -8.41 -14.48
N SER A 494 -6.96 -9.65 -14.95
CA SER A 494 -6.49 -9.99 -16.31
C SER A 494 -7.46 -9.50 -17.39
N ASN A 495 -8.75 -9.38 -17.07
CA ASN A 495 -9.78 -8.95 -18.01
C ASN A 495 -10.05 -7.45 -18.00
N ILE A 496 -9.64 -6.71 -16.96
CA ILE A 496 -9.78 -5.24 -16.84
C ILE A 496 -8.43 -4.56 -16.55
N GLU A 497 -7.39 -4.97 -17.28
CA GLU A 497 -6.00 -4.55 -17.02
C GLU A 497 -5.81 -3.01 -17.03
N GLU A 498 -6.51 -2.31 -17.93
CA GLU A 498 -6.47 -0.85 -18.02
C GLU A 498 -7.01 -0.18 -16.75
N ASP A 499 -8.18 -0.60 -16.24
CA ASP A 499 -8.72 -0.10 -14.97
C ASP A 499 -7.84 -0.54 -13.80
N TRP A 500 -7.39 -1.80 -13.77
CA TRP A 500 -6.65 -2.38 -12.63
C TRP A 500 -5.30 -1.72 -12.36
N LYS A 501 -4.62 -1.23 -13.41
CA LYS A 501 -3.33 -0.53 -13.33
C LYS A 501 -3.46 0.98 -13.18
N SER A 502 -4.64 1.55 -13.42
CA SER A 502 -4.87 2.99 -13.35
C SER A 502 -4.84 3.53 -11.92
N ASP A 503 -4.18 4.67 -11.69
CA ASP A 503 -4.27 5.45 -10.44
C ASP A 503 -5.70 5.97 -10.16
N LYS A 504 -6.58 5.88 -11.17
CA LYS A 504 -7.99 6.19 -11.04
C LYS A 504 -8.87 4.94 -11.18
N SER A 505 -8.37 3.75 -10.86
CA SER A 505 -9.16 2.53 -10.90
C SER A 505 -10.50 2.66 -10.17
N LEU A 506 -11.57 2.11 -10.75
CA LEU A 506 -12.86 1.96 -10.09
C LEU A 506 -12.83 0.74 -9.16
N ILE A 507 -12.26 -0.38 -9.62
CA ILE A 507 -12.23 -1.66 -8.91
C ILE A 507 -11.16 -1.69 -7.82
N VAL A 508 -9.93 -1.24 -8.10
CA VAL A 508 -8.83 -1.11 -7.12
C VAL A 508 -9.04 0.14 -6.28
N SER A 509 -10.20 0.21 -5.64
CA SER A 509 -10.56 1.23 -4.65
C SER A 509 -11.18 0.53 -3.45
N ASN A 510 -11.23 1.20 -2.29
CA ASN A 510 -11.85 0.60 -1.10
C ASN A 510 -13.30 0.19 -1.40
N ASN A 511 -14.11 1.03 -2.04
CA ASN A 511 -15.49 0.67 -2.37
C ASN A 511 -15.58 -0.42 -3.44
N GLY A 512 -14.70 -0.39 -4.46
CA GLY A 512 -14.65 -1.40 -5.51
C GLY A 512 -14.35 -2.80 -4.96
N ILE A 513 -13.23 -2.98 -4.27
CA ILE A 513 -12.86 -4.27 -3.67
C ILE A 513 -13.89 -4.71 -2.61
N TYR A 514 -14.47 -3.78 -1.86
CA TYR A 514 -15.56 -4.10 -0.94
C TYR A 514 -16.75 -4.72 -1.67
N GLY A 515 -17.20 -4.08 -2.76
CA GLY A 515 -18.27 -4.58 -3.61
C GLY A 515 -17.95 -5.96 -4.18
N ILE A 516 -16.75 -6.13 -4.76
CA ILE A 516 -16.32 -7.42 -5.33
C ILE A 516 -16.32 -8.55 -4.30
N ILE A 517 -15.82 -8.32 -3.08
CA ILE A 517 -15.82 -9.35 -2.02
C ILE A 517 -17.26 -9.79 -1.68
N LEU A 518 -18.21 -8.85 -1.60
CA LEU A 518 -19.61 -9.18 -1.33
C LEU A 518 -20.28 -9.88 -2.51
N ILE A 519 -20.00 -9.46 -3.74
CA ILE A 519 -20.48 -10.15 -4.95
C ILE A 519 -19.98 -11.60 -4.97
N LEU A 520 -18.70 -11.83 -4.74
CA LEU A 520 -18.15 -13.18 -4.69
C LEU A 520 -18.86 -14.03 -3.63
N SER A 521 -19.23 -13.43 -2.50
CA SER A 521 -20.02 -14.10 -1.47
C SER A 521 -21.46 -14.40 -1.92
N ASP A 522 -22.12 -13.47 -2.59
CA ASP A 522 -23.51 -13.64 -3.04
C ASP A 522 -23.62 -14.68 -4.16
N VAL A 523 -22.69 -14.66 -5.12
CA VAL A 523 -22.61 -15.67 -6.19
C VAL A 523 -22.33 -17.03 -5.57
N LEU A 524 -21.37 -17.14 -4.65
CA LEU A 524 -21.08 -18.41 -3.98
C LEU A 524 -22.30 -18.93 -3.19
N TYR A 525 -23.04 -18.04 -2.53
CA TYR A 525 -24.30 -18.39 -1.86
C TYR A 525 -25.36 -18.88 -2.86
N HIS A 526 -25.53 -18.18 -3.98
CA HIS A 526 -26.49 -18.53 -5.04
C HIS A 526 -26.21 -19.90 -5.65
N LEU A 527 -24.94 -20.18 -5.98
CA LEU A 527 -24.53 -21.48 -6.53
C LEU A 527 -24.74 -22.62 -5.54
N LYS A 528 -24.46 -22.37 -4.25
CA LYS A 528 -24.73 -23.36 -3.19
C LYS A 528 -26.23 -23.63 -3.02
N GLN A 529 -27.08 -22.61 -3.07
CA GLN A 529 -28.54 -22.78 -2.97
C GLN A 529 -29.15 -23.54 -4.16
N LYS A 530 -28.46 -23.55 -5.30
CA LYS A 530 -28.85 -24.33 -6.48
C LYS A 530 -28.19 -25.71 -6.55
N ASP A 531 -27.48 -26.13 -5.50
CA ASP A 531 -26.71 -27.38 -5.45
C ASP A 531 -25.69 -27.55 -6.60
N ILE A 532 -25.20 -26.43 -7.18
CA ILE A 532 -24.20 -26.44 -8.25
C ILE A 532 -22.80 -26.70 -7.67
N ILE A 533 -22.57 -26.22 -6.44
CA ILE A 533 -21.29 -26.37 -5.75
C ILE A 533 -21.48 -26.84 -4.30
N GLU A 534 -20.49 -27.60 -3.82
CA GLU A 534 -20.29 -27.99 -2.45
C GLU A 534 -18.87 -27.60 -1.99
N ILE A 535 -18.78 -26.56 -1.15
CA ILE A 535 -17.54 -25.89 -0.75
C ILE A 535 -16.48 -26.82 -0.15
N LYS A 536 -16.90 -27.87 0.57
CA LYS A 536 -15.99 -28.82 1.22
C LYS A 536 -15.57 -29.98 0.32
N ALA A 537 -16.38 -30.33 -0.67
CA ALA A 537 -16.16 -31.50 -1.52
C ALA A 537 -15.52 -31.13 -2.87
N ASN A 538 -15.87 -29.97 -3.44
CA ASN A 538 -15.33 -29.54 -4.72
C ASN A 538 -13.94 -28.92 -4.59
N ASN A 539 -13.13 -29.10 -5.64
CA ASN A 539 -11.85 -28.42 -5.79
C ASN A 539 -12.09 -26.91 -5.97
N ILE A 540 -11.22 -26.09 -5.36
CA ILE A 540 -11.24 -24.62 -5.47
C ILE A 540 -11.30 -24.15 -6.93
N ASN A 541 -10.62 -24.82 -7.86
CA ASN A 541 -10.62 -24.45 -9.28
C ASN A 541 -11.99 -24.64 -9.93
N THR A 542 -12.70 -25.71 -9.55
CA THR A 542 -14.07 -25.97 -10.02
C THR A 542 -15.03 -24.94 -9.47
N VAL A 543 -14.91 -24.58 -8.18
CA VAL A 543 -15.73 -23.51 -7.59
C VAL A 543 -15.45 -22.18 -8.29
N VAL A 544 -14.18 -21.88 -8.56
CA VAL A 544 -13.79 -20.64 -9.26
C VAL A 544 -14.35 -20.63 -10.68
N SER A 545 -14.31 -21.72 -11.44
CA SER A 545 -14.84 -21.73 -12.82
C SER A 545 -16.34 -21.42 -12.89
N GLU A 546 -17.13 -21.91 -11.93
CA GLU A 546 -18.58 -21.65 -11.90
C GLU A 546 -18.91 -20.18 -11.62
N ILE A 547 -18.13 -19.50 -10.76
CA ILE A 547 -18.38 -18.09 -10.44
C ILE A 547 -18.00 -17.14 -11.58
N LEU A 548 -17.07 -17.50 -12.47
CA LEU A 548 -16.54 -16.59 -13.50
C LEU A 548 -17.65 -16.06 -14.42
N THR A 549 -18.63 -16.91 -14.74
CA THR A 549 -19.80 -16.55 -15.56
C THR A 549 -20.66 -15.44 -14.95
N TYR A 550 -20.61 -15.27 -13.62
CA TYR A 550 -21.27 -14.18 -12.91
C TYR A 550 -20.35 -12.96 -12.72
N ILE A 551 -19.04 -13.08 -12.96
CA ILE A 551 -18.09 -11.96 -12.94
C ILE A 551 -18.03 -11.28 -14.32
N ASP A 552 -18.26 -12.00 -15.41
CA ASP A 552 -18.25 -11.47 -16.78
C ASP A 552 -19.16 -10.23 -16.98
N PRO A 553 -20.39 -10.15 -16.43
CA PRO A 553 -21.21 -8.94 -16.53
C PRO A 553 -20.55 -7.71 -15.88
N ILE A 554 -19.81 -7.90 -14.79
CA ILE A 554 -19.06 -6.81 -14.14
C ILE A 554 -17.88 -6.40 -15.01
N ILE A 555 -17.15 -7.35 -15.60
CA ILE A 555 -16.04 -7.05 -16.52
C ILE A 555 -16.55 -6.20 -17.69
N ASN A 556 -17.67 -6.59 -18.30
CA ASN A 556 -18.26 -5.85 -19.41
C ASN A 556 -18.71 -4.45 -18.97
N TYR A 557 -19.38 -4.35 -17.82
CA TYR A 557 -19.79 -3.06 -17.25
C TYR A 557 -18.61 -2.10 -17.08
N ILE A 558 -17.50 -2.54 -16.48
CA ILE A 558 -16.32 -1.69 -16.28
C ILE A 558 -15.68 -1.24 -17.60
N LYS A 559 -15.73 -2.08 -18.65
CA LYS A 559 -15.21 -1.73 -19.98
C LYS A 559 -16.08 -0.72 -20.72
N THR A 560 -17.38 -0.69 -20.44
CA THR A 560 -18.35 0.12 -21.20
C THR A 560 -18.98 1.26 -20.40
N ILE A 561 -18.60 1.43 -19.13
CA ILE A 561 -19.13 2.48 -18.26
C ILE A 561 -18.90 3.86 -18.88
N ASP A 562 -19.93 4.71 -18.85
CA ASP A 562 -19.80 6.09 -19.28
C ASP A 562 -19.19 6.99 -18.20
N PHE A 563 -18.87 8.23 -18.58
CA PHE A 563 -18.21 9.17 -17.68
C PHE A 563 -19.10 9.62 -16.50
N GLU A 564 -20.41 9.74 -16.71
CA GLU A 564 -21.35 10.21 -15.68
C GLU A 564 -21.53 9.17 -14.59
N GLU A 565 -21.77 7.91 -14.97
CA GLU A 565 -21.87 6.78 -14.05
C GLU A 565 -20.55 6.56 -13.29
N TYR A 566 -19.41 6.62 -14.00
CA TYR A 566 -18.09 6.49 -13.40
C TYR A 566 -17.85 7.55 -12.31
N GLU A 567 -18.14 8.82 -12.60
CA GLU A 567 -18.01 9.92 -11.62
C GLU A 567 -19.01 9.77 -10.46
N SER A 568 -20.22 9.31 -10.74
CA SER A 568 -21.28 9.05 -9.75
C SER A 568 -20.89 7.95 -8.76
N LEU A 569 -20.17 6.91 -9.20
CA LEU A 569 -19.61 5.89 -8.33
C LEU A 569 -18.38 6.40 -7.56
N LYS A 570 -17.45 7.10 -8.22
CA LYS A 570 -16.24 7.67 -7.59
C LYS A 570 -16.56 8.65 -6.46
N LYS A 571 -17.61 9.48 -6.62
CA LYS A 571 -18.06 10.43 -5.61
C LYS A 571 -18.84 9.79 -4.46
N ALA A 572 -19.15 8.51 -4.52
CA ALA A 572 -19.87 7.82 -3.46
C ALA A 572 -18.91 7.46 -2.31
N TYR A 573 -19.04 8.15 -1.17
CA TYR A 573 -18.16 7.96 -0.02
C TYR A 573 -18.81 7.17 1.12
N GLY A 574 -17.97 6.58 1.98
CA GLY A 574 -18.40 5.90 3.20
C GLY A 574 -19.26 4.66 2.97
N ALA A 575 -20.07 4.30 3.98
CA ALA A 575 -20.91 3.11 3.95
C ALA A 575 -22.00 3.13 2.86
N GLY A 576 -22.46 4.33 2.49
CA GLY A 576 -23.37 4.54 1.35
C GLY A 576 -22.70 4.17 0.03
N GLY A 577 -21.48 4.64 -0.21
CA GLY A 577 -20.71 4.29 -1.40
C GLY A 577 -20.39 2.79 -1.50
N GLN A 578 -19.98 2.17 -0.40
CA GLN A 578 -19.79 0.72 -0.32
C GLN A 578 -21.06 -0.06 -0.73
N THR A 579 -22.22 0.37 -0.25
CA THR A 579 -23.50 -0.28 -0.57
C THR A 579 -23.90 -0.02 -2.03
N LYS A 580 -23.67 1.19 -2.55
CA LYS A 580 -23.94 1.53 -3.95
C LYS A 580 -23.14 0.63 -4.90
N PHE A 581 -21.83 0.51 -4.70
CA PHE A 581 -20.97 -0.39 -5.50
C PHE A 581 -21.47 -1.83 -5.48
N TRP A 582 -21.79 -2.34 -4.29
CA TRP A 582 -22.31 -3.69 -4.14
C TRP A 582 -23.63 -3.90 -4.90
N ARG A 583 -24.59 -2.99 -4.77
CA ARG A 583 -25.91 -3.10 -5.41
C ARG A 583 -25.86 -2.91 -6.92
N VAL A 584 -25.06 -1.97 -7.43
CA VAL A 584 -24.84 -1.79 -8.88
C VAL A 584 -24.26 -3.07 -9.48
N PHE A 585 -23.25 -3.67 -8.86
CA PHE A 585 -22.71 -4.93 -9.38
C PHE A 585 -23.72 -6.08 -9.34
N GLN A 586 -24.56 -6.17 -8.30
CA GLN A 586 -25.63 -7.18 -8.26
C GLN A 586 -26.65 -6.98 -9.39
N GLU A 587 -27.01 -5.73 -9.68
CA GLU A 587 -27.92 -5.38 -10.76
C GLU A 587 -27.35 -5.80 -12.13
N LYS A 588 -26.07 -5.47 -12.40
CA LYS A 588 -25.41 -5.86 -13.66
C LYS A 588 -25.32 -7.38 -13.84
N ILE A 589 -25.12 -8.12 -12.75
CA ILE A 589 -25.20 -9.58 -12.81
C ILE A 589 -26.62 -10.03 -13.14
N ARG A 590 -27.65 -9.47 -12.49
CA ARG A 590 -29.05 -9.86 -12.68
C ARG A 590 -29.56 -9.56 -14.08
N GLU A 591 -29.09 -8.50 -14.73
CA GLU A 591 -29.39 -8.19 -16.14
C GLU A 591 -29.02 -9.35 -17.08
N THR A 592 -27.92 -10.06 -16.79
CA THR A 592 -27.48 -11.23 -17.56
C THR A 592 -28.08 -12.54 -17.00
N HIS A 593 -28.12 -12.66 -15.67
CA HIS A 593 -28.57 -13.83 -14.93
C HIS A 593 -29.83 -13.51 -14.15
N GLN A 594 -31.00 -13.56 -14.81
CA GLN A 594 -32.28 -13.14 -14.21
C GLN A 594 -32.65 -13.85 -12.90
N ASN A 595 -32.14 -15.08 -12.70
CA ASN A 595 -32.36 -15.86 -11.48
C ASN A 595 -31.46 -15.44 -10.31
N PHE A 596 -30.48 -14.56 -10.54
CA PHE A 596 -29.61 -14.01 -9.50
C PHE A 596 -30.31 -12.85 -8.79
N ASN A 597 -30.98 -13.15 -7.69
CA ASN A 597 -31.65 -12.14 -6.86
C ASN A 597 -31.25 -12.26 -5.39
N PRO A 598 -30.08 -11.72 -5.01
CA PRO A 598 -29.61 -11.73 -3.63
C PRO A 598 -30.50 -10.88 -2.72
N GLU A 599 -30.51 -11.22 -1.44
CA GLU A 599 -31.36 -10.61 -0.42
C GLU A 599 -31.21 -9.07 -0.37
N GLY A 600 -32.36 -8.39 -0.34
CA GLY A 600 -32.47 -6.94 -0.27
C GLY A 600 -32.15 -6.18 -1.58
N LEU A 601 -31.89 -6.86 -2.70
CA LEU A 601 -31.70 -6.19 -4.00
C LEU A 601 -33.01 -5.53 -4.47
N ASP A 602 -34.12 -6.26 -4.45
CA ASP A 602 -35.42 -5.72 -4.88
C ASP A 602 -35.89 -4.53 -4.02
N GLU A 603 -35.68 -4.61 -2.71
CA GLU A 603 -36.01 -3.50 -1.80
C GLU A 603 -35.15 -2.27 -2.07
N TYR A 604 -33.86 -2.47 -2.36
CA TYR A 604 -32.94 -1.39 -2.71
C TYR A 604 -33.37 -0.70 -4.00
N LEU A 605 -33.68 -1.48 -5.04
CA LEU A 605 -34.11 -0.93 -6.32
C LEU A 605 -35.44 -0.20 -6.19
N LYS A 606 -36.45 -0.77 -5.52
CA LYS A 606 -37.72 -0.07 -5.25
C LYS A 606 -37.53 1.23 -4.46
N LYS A 607 -36.56 1.27 -3.54
CA LYS A 607 -36.26 2.49 -2.78
C LYS A 607 -35.63 3.56 -3.68
N GLN A 608 -34.66 3.17 -4.50
CA GLN A 608 -34.05 4.05 -5.49
C GLN A 608 -35.10 4.57 -6.47
N GLU A 609 -36.02 3.70 -6.90
CA GLU A 609 -37.13 4.04 -7.78
C GLU A 609 -38.01 5.15 -7.18
N ARG A 610 -38.36 5.01 -5.89
CA ARG A 610 -39.15 6.01 -5.17
C ARG A 610 -38.41 7.34 -5.01
N GLU A 611 -37.12 7.30 -4.67
CA GLU A 611 -36.31 8.52 -4.51
C GLU A 611 -36.19 9.29 -5.83
N TYR A 612 -36.07 8.59 -6.96
CA TYR A 612 -36.04 9.22 -8.28
C TYR A 612 -37.37 9.90 -8.61
N ASN A 613 -38.49 9.23 -8.32
CA ASN A 613 -39.82 9.80 -8.51
C ASN A 613 -40.06 11.06 -7.66
N ASP A 614 -39.71 11.02 -6.37
CA ASP A 614 -39.89 12.14 -5.44
C ASP A 614 -39.05 13.36 -5.88
N LYS A 615 -37.79 13.15 -6.29
CA LYS A 615 -36.93 14.21 -6.83
C LYS A 615 -37.47 14.77 -8.13
N ALA A 616 -37.84 13.90 -9.07
CA ALA A 616 -38.41 14.30 -10.35
C ALA A 616 -39.68 15.14 -10.15
N PHE A 617 -40.54 14.75 -9.20
CA PHE A 617 -41.73 15.50 -8.85
C PHE A 617 -41.40 16.90 -8.31
N SER A 618 -40.42 16.99 -7.40
CA SER A 618 -39.96 18.27 -6.87
C SER A 618 -39.45 19.20 -7.97
N ILE A 619 -38.57 18.71 -8.84
CA ILE A 619 -37.99 19.49 -9.93
C ILE A 619 -39.06 19.96 -10.92
N ILE A 620 -39.96 19.06 -11.34
CA ILE A 620 -41.04 19.41 -12.27
C ILE A 620 -41.92 20.52 -11.68
N ARG A 621 -42.27 20.44 -10.39
CA ARG A 621 -43.08 21.45 -9.71
C ARG A 621 -42.36 22.80 -9.62
N GLU A 622 -41.05 22.81 -9.36
CA GLU A 622 -40.23 24.02 -9.38
C GLU A 622 -40.22 24.66 -10.77
N ILE A 623 -40.05 23.86 -11.83
CA ILE A 623 -40.07 24.34 -13.22
C ILE A 623 -41.46 24.88 -13.61
N GLU A 624 -42.56 24.19 -13.25
CA GLU A 624 -43.93 24.68 -13.50
C GLU A 624 -44.18 26.03 -12.81
N THR A 625 -43.72 26.16 -11.55
CA THR A 625 -43.82 27.41 -10.78
C THR A 625 -43.01 28.53 -11.43
N HIS A 626 -41.81 28.20 -11.92
CA HIS A 626 -40.97 29.14 -12.66
C HIS A 626 -41.62 29.59 -13.96
N PHE A 627 -42.15 28.67 -14.79
CA PHE A 627 -42.85 29.03 -16.03
C PHE A 627 -44.02 29.97 -15.76
N LYS A 628 -44.85 29.65 -14.76
CA LYS A 628 -46.00 30.46 -14.39
C LYS A 628 -45.62 31.91 -14.09
N LYS A 629 -44.52 32.12 -13.35
CA LYS A 629 -44.04 33.46 -12.99
C LYS A 629 -43.32 34.14 -14.15
N ASP A 630 -42.36 33.45 -14.76
CA ASP A 630 -41.44 34.02 -15.74
C ASP A 630 -42.14 34.37 -17.06
N PHE A 631 -43.00 33.49 -17.57
CA PHE A 631 -43.78 33.78 -18.79
C PHE A 631 -44.71 34.98 -18.59
N ARG A 632 -45.38 35.08 -17.44
CA ARG A 632 -46.27 36.20 -17.13
C ARG A 632 -45.50 37.52 -17.12
N LEU A 633 -44.40 37.58 -16.37
CA LEU A 633 -43.54 38.76 -16.29
C LEU A 633 -43.06 39.19 -17.67
N LYS A 634 -42.54 38.26 -18.48
CA LYS A 634 -42.02 38.57 -19.82
C LYS A 634 -43.10 39.07 -20.78
N LEU A 635 -44.30 38.50 -20.72
CA LEU A 635 -45.43 38.97 -21.53
C LEU A 635 -45.92 40.35 -21.06
N GLU A 636 -46.02 40.57 -19.74
CA GLU A 636 -46.39 41.85 -19.14
C GLU A 636 -45.39 42.95 -19.51
N GLU A 637 -44.08 42.67 -19.46
CA GLU A 637 -43.03 43.61 -19.87
C GLU A 637 -43.12 43.99 -21.36
N HIS A 638 -43.44 43.03 -22.23
CA HIS A 638 -43.45 43.28 -23.68
C HIS A 638 -44.77 43.90 -24.18
N PHE A 639 -45.91 43.47 -23.66
CA PHE A 639 -47.24 43.83 -24.16
C PHE A 639 -48.04 44.75 -23.21
N GLY A 640 -47.53 45.01 -22.00
CA GLY A 640 -48.16 45.87 -21.01
C GLY A 640 -49.53 45.34 -20.56
N LYS A 641 -50.52 46.22 -20.40
CA LYS A 641 -51.86 45.84 -19.93
C LYS A 641 -52.61 44.84 -20.82
N LYS A 642 -52.19 44.63 -22.08
CA LYS A 642 -52.82 43.70 -23.04
C LYS A 642 -52.02 42.42 -23.25
N TRP A 643 -51.23 42.03 -22.25
CA TRP A 643 -50.30 40.90 -22.36
C TRP A 643 -50.99 39.56 -22.55
N PHE A 644 -52.16 39.38 -21.95
CA PHE A 644 -52.91 38.15 -22.08
C PHE A 644 -53.52 38.03 -23.48
N GLU A 645 -54.21 39.08 -23.96
CA GLU A 645 -54.90 39.06 -25.25
C GLU A 645 -53.93 39.06 -26.45
N LYS A 646 -52.79 39.75 -26.33
CA LYS A 646 -51.79 39.80 -27.40
C LYS A 646 -50.75 38.70 -27.32
N GLY A 647 -50.30 38.36 -26.11
CA GLY A 647 -49.22 37.41 -25.87
C GLY A 647 -49.66 35.94 -25.94
N VAL A 648 -50.86 35.60 -25.48
CA VAL A 648 -51.33 34.21 -25.43
C VAL A 648 -52.05 33.83 -26.74
N PRO A 649 -51.85 32.64 -27.32
CA PRO A 649 -52.64 32.18 -28.46
C PRO A 649 -54.14 32.07 -28.11
N PRO A 650 -55.09 32.50 -28.96
CA PRO A 650 -56.52 32.52 -28.64
C PRO A 650 -57.05 31.18 -28.13
N LYS A 651 -56.70 30.06 -28.81
CA LYS A 651 -57.11 28.71 -28.39
C LYS A 651 -56.65 28.33 -26.98
N ILE A 652 -55.48 28.81 -26.57
CA ILE A 652 -54.93 28.54 -25.24
C ILE A 652 -55.63 29.41 -24.20
N ALA A 653 -55.84 30.69 -24.51
CA ALA A 653 -56.58 31.62 -23.65
C ALA A 653 -58.02 31.14 -23.40
N ASP A 654 -58.75 30.79 -24.46
CA ASP A 654 -60.13 30.30 -24.37
C ASP A 654 -60.22 29.04 -23.50
N LYS A 655 -59.30 28.08 -23.71
CA LYS A 655 -59.25 26.85 -22.92
C LYS A 655 -58.98 27.14 -21.44
N ALA A 656 -57.98 27.97 -21.15
CA ALA A 656 -57.61 28.34 -19.79
C ALA A 656 -58.77 29.05 -19.05
N ILE A 657 -59.55 29.87 -19.78
CA ILE A 657 -60.74 30.52 -19.24
C ILE A 657 -61.82 29.50 -18.86
N VAL A 658 -62.11 28.56 -19.77
CA VAL A 658 -63.09 27.50 -19.53
C VAL A 658 -62.68 26.59 -18.36
N ASP A 659 -61.39 26.23 -18.28
CA ASP A 659 -60.87 25.34 -17.23
C ASP A 659 -60.95 26.00 -15.84
N ALA A 660 -60.58 27.27 -15.71
CA ALA A 660 -60.71 28.01 -14.45
C ALA A 660 -62.17 28.20 -14.04
N LEU A 661 -63.05 28.56 -14.98
CA LEU A 661 -64.48 28.67 -14.71
C LEU A 661 -65.10 27.32 -14.28
N THR A 662 -64.62 26.21 -14.83
CA THR A 662 -65.05 24.87 -14.43
C THR A 662 -64.58 24.53 -13.02
N LYS A 663 -63.32 24.83 -12.69
CA LYS A 663 -62.76 24.60 -11.34
C LYS A 663 -63.45 25.47 -10.29
N ASN A 664 -63.65 26.76 -10.56
CA ASN A 664 -64.29 27.69 -9.63
C ASN A 664 -65.76 27.33 -9.36
N ARG A 665 -66.45 26.70 -10.32
CA ARG A 665 -67.81 26.16 -10.10
C ARG A 665 -67.86 24.98 -9.13
N SER A 666 -66.73 24.31 -8.92
CA SER A 666 -66.62 23.13 -8.05
C SER A 666 -65.96 23.43 -6.70
N LEU A 667 -65.61 24.68 -6.40
CA LEU A 667 -65.05 25.09 -5.11
C LEU A 667 -66.19 25.35 -4.11
N GLU A 668 -65.96 24.96 -2.85
CA GLU A 668 -66.89 25.20 -1.73
C GLU A 668 -66.52 26.45 -0.92
N ASP A 669 -65.31 26.98 -1.11
CA ASP A 669 -64.76 28.16 -0.43
C ASP A 669 -64.46 29.27 -1.44
N ASP A 670 -65.06 30.45 -1.25
CA ASP A 670 -64.92 31.61 -2.13
C ASP A 670 -63.52 32.26 -2.03
N GLU A 671 -62.70 31.92 -1.02
CA GLU A 671 -61.33 32.43 -0.89
C GLU A 671 -60.29 31.69 -1.76
N GLU A 672 -60.66 30.61 -2.45
CA GLU A 672 -59.77 29.79 -3.31
C GLU A 672 -59.94 30.02 -4.83
N GLU A 673 -60.34 31.23 -5.27
CA GLU A 673 -60.58 31.50 -6.69
C GLU A 673 -59.34 31.19 -7.57
N VAL A 674 -59.50 30.28 -8.54
CA VAL A 674 -58.46 29.89 -9.49
C VAL A 674 -58.46 30.87 -10.67
N GLU A 675 -57.33 31.54 -10.92
CA GLU A 675 -57.20 32.40 -12.10
C GLU A 675 -57.08 31.56 -13.39
N HIS A 676 -57.53 32.11 -14.52
CA HIS A 676 -57.34 31.47 -15.83
C HIS A 676 -55.86 31.15 -16.11
N TRP A 677 -54.93 31.99 -15.65
CA TRP A 677 -53.48 31.76 -15.80
C TRP A 677 -52.97 30.52 -15.05
N ASP A 678 -53.66 30.11 -13.98
CA ASP A 678 -53.29 28.98 -13.14
C ASP A 678 -53.64 27.62 -13.77
N CYS A 679 -54.36 27.64 -14.89
CA CYS A 679 -54.81 26.44 -15.59
C CYS A 679 -53.89 26.05 -16.78
N LEU A 680 -52.79 26.77 -17.01
CA LEU A 680 -51.87 26.47 -18.10
C LEU A 680 -50.98 25.24 -17.81
N THR A 681 -50.80 24.39 -18.82
CA THR A 681 -49.85 23.26 -18.79
C THR A 681 -48.51 23.62 -19.43
N ILE A 682 -47.51 22.75 -19.33
CA ILE A 682 -46.18 22.95 -19.94
C ILE A 682 -46.29 23.09 -21.46
N ILE A 683 -47.16 22.32 -22.11
CA ILE A 683 -47.44 22.48 -23.55
C ILE A 683 -48.11 23.82 -23.87
N ALA A 684 -48.97 24.34 -22.99
CA ALA A 684 -49.55 25.66 -23.18
C ALA A 684 -48.47 26.76 -23.16
N TYR A 685 -47.50 26.66 -22.23
CA TYR A 685 -46.32 27.55 -22.22
C TYR A 685 -45.47 27.40 -23.48
N ARG A 686 -45.31 26.17 -24.02
CA ARG A 686 -44.63 25.96 -25.31
C ARG A 686 -45.32 26.70 -26.45
N GLU A 687 -46.65 26.62 -26.57
CA GLU A 687 -47.41 27.33 -27.62
C GLU A 687 -47.28 28.87 -27.48
N ILE A 688 -47.29 29.37 -26.25
CA ILE A 688 -47.04 30.79 -25.95
C ILE A 688 -45.61 31.18 -26.38
N ALA A 689 -44.61 30.35 -26.06
CA ALA A 689 -43.23 30.57 -26.46
C ALA A 689 -43.08 30.58 -27.99
N LEU A 690 -43.69 29.62 -28.69
CA LEU A 690 -43.63 29.51 -30.15
C LEU A 690 -44.26 30.71 -30.88
N LYS A 691 -45.34 31.27 -30.32
CA LYS A 691 -45.99 32.49 -30.83
C LYS A 691 -45.07 33.72 -30.69
N ASN A 692 -44.33 33.82 -29.58
CA ASN A 692 -43.51 34.99 -29.24
C ASN A 692 -42.00 34.71 -29.22
N TRP A 693 -41.55 33.75 -30.03
CA TRP A 693 -40.23 33.14 -29.87
C TRP A 693 -39.09 34.13 -30.05
N GLN A 694 -38.97 34.72 -31.24
CA GLN A 694 -37.84 35.58 -31.61
C GLN A 694 -37.74 36.84 -30.73
N THR A 695 -38.87 37.35 -30.26
CA THR A 695 -38.94 38.63 -29.54
C THR A 695 -38.80 38.48 -28.03
N ILE A 696 -39.31 37.39 -27.44
CA ILE A 696 -39.41 37.25 -25.99
C ILE A 696 -38.62 36.05 -25.46
N PHE A 697 -38.74 34.87 -26.07
CA PHE A 697 -38.34 33.62 -25.42
C PHE A 697 -37.04 33.00 -25.96
N GLU A 698 -36.61 33.31 -27.19
CA GLU A 698 -35.50 32.61 -27.85
C GLU A 698 -34.21 32.63 -27.03
N LYS A 699 -33.83 33.80 -26.48
CA LYS A 699 -32.57 33.95 -25.77
C LYS A 699 -32.53 33.15 -24.46
N GLU A 700 -33.65 33.02 -23.78
CA GLU A 700 -33.69 32.43 -22.43
C GLU A 700 -34.19 30.99 -22.40
N TYR A 701 -34.92 30.55 -23.42
CA TYR A 701 -35.52 29.21 -23.50
C TYR A 701 -34.90 28.32 -24.60
N THR A 702 -33.78 28.73 -25.19
CA THR A 702 -32.91 27.82 -25.96
C THR A 702 -31.99 27.08 -25.00
N LYS A 703 -32.08 25.75 -24.92
CA LYS A 703 -31.28 24.93 -24.00
C LYS A 703 -29.78 25.08 -24.29
N PRO A 704 -28.89 25.15 -23.26
CA PRO A 704 -27.45 25.21 -23.46
C PRO A 704 -26.96 24.04 -24.33
N GLY A 705 -26.13 24.31 -25.32
CA GLY A 705 -25.64 23.31 -26.28
C GLY A 705 -26.54 23.12 -27.52
N GLU A 706 -27.80 23.58 -27.49
CA GLU A 706 -28.74 23.47 -28.61
C GLU A 706 -28.81 24.75 -29.47
N GLU A 707 -27.92 25.74 -29.28
CA GLU A 707 -28.06 27.04 -29.94
C GLU A 707 -27.84 27.02 -31.46
N LYS A 708 -27.28 25.93 -31.98
CA LYS A 708 -27.04 25.67 -33.41
C LYS A 708 -27.90 24.54 -33.98
N ILE A 709 -28.89 24.03 -33.22
CA ILE A 709 -29.73 22.92 -33.67
C ILE A 709 -30.53 23.33 -34.92
N SER A 710 -30.57 22.42 -35.91
CA SER A 710 -31.30 22.63 -37.17
C SER A 710 -32.78 22.29 -36.96
N GLY A 711 -33.70 23.16 -37.41
CA GLY A 711 -35.14 22.97 -37.22
C GLY A 711 -35.88 24.13 -36.53
N GLY A 712 -35.19 25.24 -36.24
CA GLY A 712 -35.84 26.48 -35.83
C GLY A 712 -36.43 26.45 -34.40
N LYS A 713 -37.51 27.21 -34.19
CA LYS A 713 -38.15 27.38 -32.86
C LYS A 713 -38.87 26.11 -32.40
N GLU A 714 -39.34 25.31 -33.35
CA GLU A 714 -40.03 24.05 -33.13
C GLU A 714 -39.08 23.02 -32.51
N GLU A 715 -37.84 22.93 -33.02
CA GLU A 715 -36.82 22.03 -32.50
C GLU A 715 -36.28 22.49 -31.14
N LYS A 716 -35.96 23.78 -31.00
CA LYS A 716 -35.44 24.38 -29.75
C LYS A 716 -36.41 24.32 -28.57
N THR A 717 -37.68 24.00 -28.81
CA THR A 717 -38.71 23.84 -27.76
C THR A 717 -39.15 22.38 -27.57
N LYS A 718 -38.54 21.40 -28.25
CA LYS A 718 -38.92 19.98 -28.10
C LYS A 718 -38.70 19.44 -26.70
N TRP A 719 -37.71 19.96 -25.97
CA TRP A 719 -37.47 19.56 -24.58
C TRP A 719 -38.69 19.83 -23.67
N MET A 720 -39.52 20.84 -23.97
CA MET A 720 -40.77 21.09 -23.23
C MET A 720 -41.81 20.00 -23.49
N VAL A 721 -41.79 19.37 -24.67
CA VAL A 721 -42.65 18.20 -24.97
C VAL A 721 -42.20 16.99 -24.16
N LYS A 722 -40.88 16.76 -24.07
CA LYS A 722 -40.32 15.70 -23.22
C LYS A 722 -40.65 15.95 -21.74
N LEU A 723 -40.55 17.20 -21.27
CA LEU A 723 -40.90 17.58 -19.91
C LEU A 723 -42.39 17.35 -19.59
N GLU A 724 -43.31 17.73 -20.48
CA GLU A 724 -44.74 17.44 -20.30
C GLU A 724 -45.01 15.92 -20.25
N HIS A 725 -44.33 15.13 -21.09
CA HIS A 725 -44.47 13.68 -21.08
C HIS A 725 -44.07 13.09 -19.71
N LEU A 726 -42.90 13.48 -19.19
CA LEU A 726 -42.42 13.06 -17.88
C LEU A 726 -43.35 13.54 -16.76
N ARG A 727 -43.87 14.76 -16.83
CA ARG A 727 -44.86 15.29 -15.88
C ARG A 727 -46.13 14.46 -15.84
N ASN A 728 -46.69 14.11 -17.00
CA ASN A 728 -47.92 13.33 -17.06
C ASN A 728 -47.71 11.86 -16.65
N GLN A 729 -46.54 11.29 -16.94
CA GLN A 729 -46.19 9.95 -16.49
C GLN A 729 -45.96 9.90 -14.97
N ASN A 730 -45.22 10.86 -14.40
CA ASN A 730 -44.88 10.88 -12.97
C ASN A 730 -46.15 11.08 -12.09
N VAL A 731 -47.22 11.68 -12.63
CA VAL A 731 -48.54 11.76 -11.99
C VAL A 731 -49.27 10.40 -11.97
N HIS A 732 -48.93 9.46 -12.86
CA HIS A 732 -49.60 8.18 -13.05
C HIS A 732 -48.67 6.99 -12.81
N SER A 733 -48.33 6.67 -11.56
CA SER A 733 -47.66 5.41 -11.14
C SER A 733 -46.42 4.96 -11.95
N TYR A 734 -45.83 5.85 -12.75
CA TYR A 734 -44.69 5.57 -13.61
C TYR A 734 -43.40 5.68 -12.81
N TYR A 735 -42.40 4.92 -13.21
CA TYR A 735 -41.06 4.95 -12.64
C TYR A 735 -40.14 5.81 -13.51
N VAL A 736 -39.59 6.88 -12.91
CA VAL A 736 -38.63 7.79 -13.56
C VAL A 736 -37.25 7.14 -13.59
N LYS A 737 -36.74 6.89 -14.79
CA LYS A 737 -35.40 6.33 -15.01
C LYS A 737 -34.30 7.35 -14.69
N GLU A 738 -33.08 6.87 -14.46
CA GLU A 738 -31.92 7.73 -14.15
C GLU A 738 -31.65 8.77 -15.26
N GLU A 739 -31.71 8.37 -16.53
CA GLU A 739 -31.57 9.27 -17.68
C GLU A 739 -32.67 10.36 -17.72
N GLU A 740 -33.88 10.02 -17.28
CA GLU A 740 -35.01 10.95 -17.22
C GLU A 740 -34.83 11.93 -16.07
N LEU A 741 -34.33 11.47 -14.91
CA LEU A 741 -33.98 12.32 -13.78
C LEU A 741 -32.80 13.25 -14.10
N SER A 742 -31.75 12.75 -14.76
CA SER A 742 -30.60 13.54 -15.22
C SER A 742 -31.05 14.67 -16.15
N PHE A 743 -31.95 14.37 -17.09
CA PHE A 743 -32.57 15.39 -17.93
C PHE A 743 -33.33 16.46 -17.13
N LEU A 744 -34.05 16.08 -16.07
CA LEU A 744 -34.76 17.02 -15.19
C LEU A 744 -33.78 17.87 -14.37
N GLU A 745 -32.74 17.27 -13.81
CA GLU A 745 -31.69 17.97 -13.04
C GLU A 745 -30.97 19.00 -13.92
N GLU A 746 -30.63 18.65 -15.17
CA GLU A 746 -30.04 19.58 -16.13
C GLU A 746 -30.96 20.78 -16.43
N LEU A 747 -32.27 20.55 -16.59
CA LEU A 747 -33.25 21.62 -16.74
C LEU A 747 -33.34 22.49 -15.48
N ASN A 748 -33.24 21.89 -14.30
CA ASN A 748 -33.26 22.62 -13.03
C ASN A 748 -32.03 23.52 -12.89
N ASP A 749 -30.85 22.99 -13.18
CA ASP A 749 -29.58 23.70 -13.12
C ASP A 749 -29.54 24.86 -14.13
N TRP A 750 -30.18 24.69 -15.29
CA TRP A 750 -30.31 25.75 -16.30
C TRP A 750 -31.38 26.80 -15.97
N LEU A 751 -32.62 26.38 -15.71
CA LEU A 751 -33.76 27.30 -15.61
C LEU A 751 -33.89 27.91 -14.21
N ILE A 752 -33.62 27.15 -13.16
CA ILE A 752 -33.86 27.55 -11.78
C ILE A 752 -32.57 28.05 -11.12
N LYS A 753 -31.53 27.19 -11.06
CA LYS A 753 -30.28 27.54 -10.36
C LYS A 753 -29.37 28.47 -11.17
N LYS A 754 -29.54 28.52 -12.50
CA LYS A 754 -28.70 29.28 -13.44
C LYS A 754 -27.21 28.89 -13.40
N GLU A 755 -26.92 27.64 -13.04
CA GLU A 755 -25.57 27.05 -13.03
C GLU A 755 -25.13 26.67 -14.44
N LEU A 756 -26.07 26.25 -15.29
CA LEU A 756 -25.89 26.07 -16.73
C LEU A 756 -26.43 27.30 -17.47
N LYS A 757 -25.69 27.78 -18.49
CA LYS A 757 -26.06 28.96 -19.28
C LYS A 757 -25.79 28.74 -20.75
N ASN A 758 -26.70 29.21 -21.59
CA ASN A 758 -26.49 29.24 -23.03
C ASN A 758 -25.68 30.49 -23.43
N LYS A 759 -25.27 30.59 -24.70
CA LYS A 759 -24.47 31.72 -25.21
C LYS A 759 -25.11 33.12 -25.06
N PHE A 760 -26.42 33.20 -24.82
CA PHE A 760 -27.16 34.45 -24.65
C PHE A 760 -27.30 34.87 -23.18
N GLN A 761 -27.06 33.96 -22.25
CA GLN A 761 -27.19 34.14 -20.81
C GLN A 761 -25.80 34.40 -20.21
N LYS A 762 -25.61 35.56 -19.58
CA LYS A 762 -24.35 35.91 -18.89
C LYS A 762 -24.30 35.36 -17.49
#